data_AF-A0A1J4VB93-F1
#
_entry.id   AF-A0A1J4VB93-F1
#
_cell.length_a   1.000
_cell.length_b   1.000
_cell.length_c   1.000
_cell.angle_alpha   90.00
_cell.angle_beta   90.00
_cell.angle_gamma   90.00
#
_symmetry.space_group_name_H-M   'P 1'
#
loop_
_entity.id
_entity.type
_entity.pdbx_description
1 polymer ?
#
loop_
_entity_poly.entity_id
_entity_poly.type
_entity_poly.pdbx_seq_one_letter_code
_entity_poly.pdbx_strand_id
1 'polypeptide(L)'
;MIKRHPFRPFFILLSVMVFALSSYFFGIDMPWVVEEIVEEIFVVSLWVLPVLLIIGVIYSLGNKRSGDVPAQKNMGNSEVLAKLIKLLEIKGIITAEELSGIGVSQSPMIPLEKRVAPVVPETESARENRSVALFTSWIKENWIMKLGGLIFLIGIGWLVNYAFAEDWIGPRDRITLGFLVGVAFLLLGQWRIRLYKNQGSTLLVIGSVVFLLTTLAGRFIYDFFTPALALSMMFLSVVFPAAASVRHRVYPLAIASLIMAGIAPFLVDFVMRDVFETFSYLFVVAAGTLWIVALTGWRNLAPAALVLVFLYDLPYLTSYFTSHASGSEKSTALFFAFLFAALFYAVNLAGIIKRRSVDHADILTAAGNGFVLLAWISIAVSEHLRSIVVVVPLLVSAVGAYAVYSVTRIRAAFLTYAGIAFAMLVAATAFELSNPMALIIAFTVEVSVASWLVAVIVQSRQIGERVAALLAIPAISVGTQILSWFVGATRFTVPFFSNESAALATLTAAFFFVGYFLRDTSERFAANGALLRIRGISPVFIFAGALYANMFIQIILWQLFAGASENFAVMGALVVYALEGVACYVVGHRRQAKGITQFGVFVLLYAVVRIIIGAWDFPLFWRIMTYLSIGAVLIAGAFIRKSKKQTITS
;
A
#
# COMPACT_ATOMS: atom_id res chain seq x y z
N MET A 1 13.20 33.73 -0.24
CA MET A 1 13.26 32.45 -0.98
C MET A 1 14.47 31.68 -0.49
N ILE A 2 14.27 30.56 0.20
CA ILE A 2 15.07 29.31 0.17
C ILE A 2 14.25 28.28 0.96
N LYS A 3 13.84 27.22 0.28
CA LYS A 3 12.93 26.16 0.73
C LYS A 3 13.67 25.20 1.68
N ARG A 4 13.02 24.78 2.78
CA ARG A 4 13.51 23.71 3.67
C ARG A 4 13.32 22.34 3.00
N HIS A 5 14.40 21.56 2.91
CA HIS A 5 14.47 20.23 2.27
C HIS A 5 13.81 19.10 3.11
N PRO A 6 13.24 18.06 2.47
CA PRO A 6 12.47 16.99 3.13
C PRO A 6 13.31 15.86 3.76
N PHE A 7 14.64 15.93 3.79
CA PHE A 7 15.52 14.82 4.22
C PHE A 7 16.19 14.97 5.60
N ARG A 8 15.86 16.01 6.37
CA ARG A 8 16.41 16.19 7.74
C ARG A 8 16.12 15.06 8.75
N PRO A 9 14.95 14.39 8.78
CA PRO A 9 14.74 13.27 9.69
C PRO A 9 15.55 12.02 9.30
N PHE A 10 15.95 11.89 8.03
CA PHE A 10 16.75 10.77 7.52
C PHE A 10 18.23 10.86 7.99
N PHE A 11 18.81 12.06 8.06
CA PHE A 11 20.18 12.25 8.56
C PHE A 11 20.32 12.08 10.09
N ILE A 12 19.25 12.33 10.85
CA ILE A 12 19.23 12.12 12.31
C ILE A 12 19.10 10.63 12.62
N LEU A 13 18.28 9.88 11.86
CA LEU A 13 18.21 8.42 12.00
C LEU A 13 19.52 7.74 11.58
N LEU A 14 20.17 8.21 10.51
CA LEU A 14 21.45 7.67 10.03
C LEU A 14 22.61 7.94 11.00
N SER A 15 22.63 9.09 11.69
CA SER A 15 23.66 9.41 12.69
C SER A 15 23.49 8.63 13.99
N VAL A 16 22.24 8.31 14.39
CA VAL A 16 21.96 7.40 15.51
C VAL A 16 22.31 5.94 15.16
N MET A 17 22.05 5.51 13.92
CA MET A 17 22.44 4.17 13.45
C MET A 17 23.97 4.00 13.36
N VAL A 18 24.70 5.02 12.88
CA VAL A 18 26.17 5.00 12.78
C VAL A 18 26.83 5.02 14.17
N PHE A 19 26.23 5.70 15.16
CA PHE A 19 26.71 5.71 16.55
C PHE A 19 26.41 4.38 17.29
N ALA A 20 25.29 3.73 16.98
CA ALA A 20 24.94 2.40 17.48
C ALA A 20 25.78 1.27 16.83
N LEU A 21 26.19 1.44 15.57
CA LEU A 21 27.10 0.52 14.89
C LEU A 21 28.57 0.72 15.29
N SER A 22 29.00 1.95 15.63
CA SER A 22 30.37 2.20 16.10
C SER A 22 30.63 1.63 17.49
N SER A 23 29.61 1.61 18.37
CA SER A 23 29.73 1.02 19.71
C SER A 23 29.85 -0.51 19.69
N TYR A 24 29.29 -1.19 18.66
CA TYR A 24 29.45 -2.63 18.45
C TYR A 24 30.82 -3.02 17.85
N PHE A 25 31.50 -2.09 17.14
CA PHE A 25 32.80 -2.35 16.50
C PHE A 25 34.02 -2.11 17.39
N PHE A 26 33.89 -1.42 18.54
CA PHE A 26 35.03 -1.01 19.39
C PHE A 26 35.27 -1.86 20.66
N GLY A 27 34.54 -2.98 20.85
CA GLY A 27 34.93 -4.05 21.79
C GLY A 27 35.24 -3.59 23.22
N ILE A 28 34.29 -2.91 23.89
CA ILE A 28 34.42 -2.53 25.30
C ILE A 28 33.57 -3.50 26.14
N ASP A 29 34.25 -4.44 26.80
CA ASP A 29 33.67 -5.31 27.84
C ASP A 29 33.40 -4.52 29.12
N MET A 30 32.14 -4.44 29.55
CA MET A 30 31.75 -3.96 30.88
C MET A 30 30.63 -4.86 31.45
N PRO A 31 30.97 -6.00 32.09
CA PRO A 31 29.98 -7.04 32.41
C PRO A 31 29.12 -6.80 33.66
N TRP A 32 29.39 -5.80 34.51
CA TRP A 32 28.70 -5.65 35.81
C TRP A 32 27.99 -4.31 36.03
N VAL A 33 28.10 -3.36 35.10
CA VAL A 33 27.37 -2.06 35.20
C VAL A 33 26.14 -2.05 34.29
N VAL A 34 26.06 -2.98 33.34
CA VAL A 34 24.97 -3.05 32.37
C VAL A 34 23.76 -3.80 32.92
N GLU A 35 23.91 -4.83 33.76
CA GLU A 35 22.74 -5.56 34.31
C GLU A 35 21.94 -4.72 35.31
N GLU A 36 22.59 -3.97 36.20
CA GLU A 36 21.91 -3.15 37.23
C GLU A 36 21.30 -1.87 36.62
N ILE A 37 21.96 -1.26 35.62
CA ILE A 37 21.44 -0.09 34.89
C ILE A 37 20.39 -0.50 33.84
N VAL A 38 20.48 -1.69 33.24
CA VAL A 38 19.43 -2.21 32.35
C VAL A 38 18.22 -2.65 33.16
N GLU A 39 18.35 -3.24 34.35
CA GLU A 39 17.19 -3.50 35.21
C GLU A 39 16.52 -2.20 35.69
N GLU A 40 17.27 -1.19 36.13
CA GLU A 40 16.68 0.10 36.51
C GLU A 40 16.11 0.87 35.31
N ILE A 41 16.75 0.85 34.13
CA ILE A 41 16.20 1.47 32.91
C ILE A 41 15.03 0.67 32.35
N PHE A 42 15.00 -0.65 32.49
CA PHE A 42 13.90 -1.51 32.05
C PHE A 42 12.68 -1.35 32.96
N VAL A 43 12.89 -1.22 34.28
CA VAL A 43 11.84 -0.90 35.25
C VAL A 43 11.36 0.54 35.04
N VAL A 44 12.24 1.54 34.93
CA VAL A 44 11.84 2.93 34.67
C VAL A 44 11.18 3.09 33.30
N SER A 45 11.60 2.36 32.26
CA SER A 45 10.93 2.39 30.96
C SER A 45 9.59 1.64 30.93
N LEU A 46 9.41 0.58 31.74
CA LEU A 46 8.12 -0.09 31.98
C LEU A 46 7.10 0.84 32.66
N TRP A 47 7.54 1.82 33.46
CA TRP A 47 6.65 2.78 34.12
C TRP A 47 6.50 4.09 33.34
N VAL A 48 7.54 4.57 32.69
CA VAL A 48 7.56 5.86 31.96
C VAL A 48 6.90 5.75 30.58
N LEU A 49 7.02 4.62 29.88
CA LEU A 49 6.40 4.46 28.55
C LEU A 49 4.87 4.37 28.62
N PRO A 50 4.24 3.65 29.56
CA PRO A 50 2.79 3.70 29.72
C PRO A 50 2.32 5.05 30.22
N VAL A 51 3.05 5.75 31.09
CA VAL A 51 2.70 7.10 31.55
C VAL A 51 2.80 8.13 30.41
N LEU A 52 3.82 8.07 29.57
CA LEU A 52 3.94 8.90 28.37
C LEU A 52 2.92 8.53 27.29
N LEU A 53 2.54 7.27 27.19
CA LEU A 53 1.49 6.79 26.28
C LEU A 53 0.09 7.16 26.80
N ILE A 54 -0.12 7.17 28.13
CA ILE A 54 -1.32 7.69 28.79
C ILE A 54 -1.38 9.22 28.66
N ILE A 55 -0.26 9.94 28.79
CA ILE A 55 -0.20 11.40 28.55
C ILE A 55 -0.43 11.71 27.07
N GLY A 56 0.17 10.94 26.14
CA GLY A 56 -0.06 11.07 24.70
C GLY A 56 -1.49 10.70 24.28
N VAL A 57 -2.10 9.72 24.94
CA VAL A 57 -3.50 9.35 24.77
C VAL A 57 -4.42 10.39 25.42
N ILE A 58 -4.10 10.97 26.58
CA ILE A 58 -4.83 12.09 27.19
C ILE A 58 -4.73 13.35 26.32
N TYR A 59 -3.57 13.62 25.70
CA TYR A 59 -3.36 14.72 24.77
C TYR A 59 -4.12 14.51 23.44
N SER A 60 -4.15 13.27 22.96
CA SER A 60 -4.94 12.83 21.79
C SER A 60 -6.45 12.87 22.05
N LEU A 61 -6.89 12.48 23.25
CA LEU A 61 -8.29 12.45 23.65
C LEU A 61 -8.82 13.82 24.13
N GLY A 62 -7.93 14.76 24.46
CA GLY A 62 -8.27 16.17 24.71
C GLY A 62 -8.70 16.93 23.45
N ASN A 63 -8.47 16.37 22.26
CA ASN A 63 -8.79 17.00 20.98
C ASN A 63 -9.97 16.32 20.27
N LYS A 64 -11.17 16.35 20.88
CA LYS A 64 -12.45 16.28 20.15
C LYS A 64 -13.66 16.59 21.05
N ARG A 65 -13.96 17.89 21.18
CA ARG A 65 -15.35 18.40 21.15
C ARG A 65 -15.35 19.81 20.56
N SER A 66 -15.81 19.93 19.31
CA SER A 66 -16.77 20.96 18.94
C SER A 66 -17.74 20.34 17.94
N GLY A 67 -19.01 20.72 18.08
CA GLY A 67 -20.20 19.99 17.63
C GLY A 67 -20.37 19.80 16.14
N ASP A 68 -21.29 18.88 15.83
CA ASP A 68 -21.97 18.70 14.56
C ASP A 68 -22.52 20.03 14.01
N VAL A 69 -22.17 20.37 12.76
CA VAL A 69 -22.99 21.17 11.83
C VAL A 69 -22.73 20.63 10.42
N PRO A 70 -23.76 20.36 9.59
CA PRO A 70 -23.56 19.83 8.25
C PRO A 70 -23.06 20.93 7.31
N ALA A 71 -21.93 20.70 6.63
CA ALA A 71 -21.40 21.62 5.63
C ALA A 71 -22.29 21.62 4.38
N GLN A 72 -23.15 22.64 4.31
CA GLN A 72 -23.95 23.01 3.16
C GLN A 72 -23.05 23.62 2.07
N LYS A 73 -23.34 23.21 0.84
CA LYS A 73 -22.78 23.60 -0.45
C LYS A 73 -22.52 25.12 -0.57
N ASN A 74 -21.26 25.51 -0.77
CA ASN A 74 -20.88 26.88 -1.13
C ASN A 74 -21.53 27.29 -2.48
N MET A 75 -22.53 28.17 -2.42
CA MET A 75 -22.98 29.00 -3.55
C MET A 75 -22.79 30.46 -3.15
N GLY A 76 -22.22 31.27 -4.04
CA GLY A 76 -21.88 32.67 -3.76
C GLY A 76 -23.13 33.54 -3.51
N ASN A 77 -23.05 34.39 -2.48
CA ASN A 77 -24.16 35.24 -2.01
C ASN A 77 -24.68 36.24 -3.06
N SER A 78 -23.95 36.52 -4.13
CA SER A 78 -24.43 37.43 -5.20
C SER A 78 -25.39 36.76 -6.18
N GLU A 79 -25.28 35.44 -6.42
CA GLU A 79 -26.17 34.71 -7.33
C GLU A 79 -27.50 34.33 -6.65
N VAL A 80 -27.47 34.06 -5.34
CA VAL A 80 -28.68 33.70 -4.57
C VAL A 80 -29.62 34.90 -4.45
N LEU A 81 -29.10 36.10 -4.20
CA LEU A 81 -29.88 37.34 -4.18
C LEU A 81 -30.44 37.67 -5.56
N ALA A 82 -29.64 37.56 -6.62
CA ALA A 82 -30.12 37.78 -7.99
C ALA A 82 -31.22 36.78 -8.39
N LYS A 83 -31.16 35.54 -7.91
CA LYS A 83 -32.15 34.49 -8.20
C LYS A 83 -33.40 34.61 -7.33
N LEU A 84 -33.28 35.10 -6.08
CA LEU A 84 -34.39 35.40 -5.18
C LEU A 84 -35.17 36.64 -5.64
N ILE A 85 -34.48 37.68 -6.11
CA ILE A 85 -35.11 38.88 -6.68
C ILE A 85 -35.88 38.49 -7.95
N LYS A 86 -35.27 37.70 -8.85
CA LYS A 86 -35.98 37.15 -10.02
C LYS A 86 -37.17 36.26 -9.65
N LEU A 87 -37.08 35.47 -8.58
CA LEU A 87 -38.16 34.61 -8.11
C LEU A 87 -39.31 35.38 -7.44
N LEU A 88 -39.02 36.52 -6.81
CA LEU A 88 -40.02 37.40 -6.18
C LEU A 88 -40.71 38.30 -7.22
N GLU A 89 -40.00 38.71 -8.26
CA GLU A 89 -40.53 39.46 -9.41
C GLU A 89 -41.44 38.59 -10.29
N ILE A 90 -41.09 37.30 -10.50
CA ILE A 90 -41.92 36.33 -11.24
C ILE A 90 -43.19 35.94 -10.47
N LYS A 91 -43.20 36.07 -9.14
CA LYS A 91 -44.36 35.69 -8.29
C LYS A 91 -45.31 36.84 -7.97
N GLY A 92 -45.04 38.07 -8.40
CA GLY A 92 -45.99 39.19 -8.30
C GLY A 92 -46.34 39.63 -6.87
N ILE A 93 -45.38 39.57 -5.93
CA ILE A 93 -45.63 39.82 -4.50
C ILE A 93 -45.23 41.24 -4.03
N ILE A 94 -44.67 42.11 -4.89
CA ILE A 94 -44.34 43.50 -4.50
C ILE A 94 -44.68 44.49 -5.63
N THR A 95 -45.54 45.47 -5.35
CA THR A 95 -45.90 46.62 -6.19
C THR A 95 -44.99 47.83 -5.92
N ALA A 96 -44.77 48.65 -6.95
CA ALA A 96 -43.78 49.74 -7.02
C ALA A 96 -44.02 50.96 -6.10
N GLU A 97 -44.77 50.81 -5.01
CA GLU A 97 -45.28 51.92 -4.19
C GLU A 97 -44.57 52.06 -2.82
N GLU A 98 -43.83 51.04 -2.37
CA GLU A 98 -43.02 51.12 -1.13
C GLU A 98 -41.59 51.65 -1.34
N LEU A 99 -41.21 52.01 -2.57
CA LEU A 99 -39.88 52.55 -2.91
C LEU A 99 -39.78 54.10 -2.83
N SER A 100 -40.86 54.80 -2.46
CA SER A 100 -40.91 56.28 -2.46
C SER A 100 -40.69 56.93 -1.08
N GLY A 101 -40.45 56.17 -0.02
CA GLY A 101 -40.34 56.67 1.36
C GLY A 101 -38.94 57.00 1.87
N ILE A 102 -37.94 57.22 1.01
CA ILE A 102 -36.59 57.62 1.45
C ILE A 102 -36.58 59.13 1.71
N GLY A 103 -36.64 59.53 2.99
CA GLY A 103 -36.44 60.89 3.47
C GLY A 103 -35.53 60.93 4.70
N VAL A 104 -34.44 61.68 4.60
CA VAL A 104 -33.28 61.80 5.50
C VAL A 104 -33.58 62.66 6.75
N SER A 105 -33.13 62.27 7.96
CA SER A 105 -32.42 63.17 8.91
C SER A 105 -32.01 62.51 10.26
N GLN A 106 -30.70 62.62 10.54
CA GLN A 106 -29.96 62.77 11.81
C GLN A 106 -29.88 61.66 12.88
N SER A 107 -28.62 61.23 13.11
CA SER A 107 -28.10 60.33 14.14
C SER A 107 -28.32 60.77 15.59
N PRO A 108 -28.28 59.80 16.52
CA PRO A 108 -27.31 59.85 17.61
C PRO A 108 -26.33 58.67 17.56
N MET A 109 -25.11 58.91 18.04
CA MET A 109 -24.00 57.96 18.06
C MET A 109 -24.36 56.64 18.77
N ILE A 110 -24.29 55.54 18.03
CA ILE A 110 -24.28 54.17 18.57
C ILE A 110 -22.81 53.74 18.69
N PRO A 111 -22.37 53.12 19.81
CA PRO A 111 -21.00 52.65 19.97
C PRO A 111 -20.62 51.71 18.83
N LEU A 112 -19.42 51.87 18.27
CA LEU A 112 -18.86 51.01 17.23
C LEU A 112 -18.93 49.54 17.67
N GLU A 113 -20.00 48.88 17.23
CA GLU A 113 -20.16 47.44 17.31
C GLU A 113 -19.04 46.82 16.47
N LYS A 114 -18.21 46.06 17.17
CA LYS A 114 -17.00 45.42 16.67
C LYS A 114 -17.38 44.56 15.46
N ARG A 115 -17.06 45.06 14.25
CA ARG A 115 -17.17 44.31 12.99
C ARG A 115 -16.64 42.90 13.22
N VAL A 116 -17.53 41.91 13.15
CA VAL A 116 -17.15 40.51 13.10
C VAL A 116 -16.42 40.33 11.76
N ALA A 117 -15.10 40.20 11.85
CA ALA A 117 -14.25 39.88 10.72
C ALA A 117 -14.69 38.53 10.10
N PRO A 118 -14.50 38.34 8.78
CA PRO A 118 -14.78 37.06 8.14
C PRO A 118 -14.03 35.95 8.87
N VAL A 119 -14.68 34.81 9.13
CA VAL A 119 -14.04 33.63 9.71
C VAL A 119 -13.03 33.10 8.69
N VAL A 120 -11.81 33.62 8.78
CA VAL A 120 -10.63 33.04 8.14
C VAL A 120 -10.43 31.66 8.78
N PRO A 121 -10.22 30.59 8.00
CA PRO A 121 -9.90 29.28 8.57
C PRO A 121 -8.68 29.43 9.48
N GLU A 122 -8.89 29.13 10.77
CA GLU A 122 -7.90 29.24 11.83
C GLU A 122 -6.66 28.43 11.43
N THR A 123 -5.54 29.11 11.17
CA THR A 123 -4.27 28.45 10.82
C THR A 123 -3.84 27.54 11.96
N GLU A 124 -3.17 26.41 11.65
CA GLU A 124 -2.67 25.46 12.65
C GLU A 124 -1.90 26.14 13.80
N SER A 125 -1.22 27.25 13.52
CA SER A 125 -0.52 28.09 14.48
C SER A 125 -1.41 28.72 15.56
N ALA A 126 -2.65 29.09 15.24
CA ALA A 126 -3.58 29.69 16.19
C ALA A 126 -4.22 28.64 17.11
N ARG A 127 -4.43 27.40 16.61
CA ARG A 127 -4.83 26.25 17.44
C ARG A 127 -3.74 25.83 18.41
N GLU A 128 -2.49 25.77 17.94
CA GLU A 128 -1.32 25.44 18.77
C GLU A 128 -1.19 26.43 19.94
N ASN A 129 -1.30 27.74 19.67
CA ASN A 129 -1.26 28.77 20.70
C ASN A 129 -2.38 28.64 21.75
N ARG A 130 -3.59 28.20 21.35
CA ARG A 130 -4.69 27.97 22.27
C ARG A 130 -4.49 26.73 23.15
N SER A 131 -3.95 25.63 22.60
CA SER A 131 -3.58 24.45 23.39
C SER A 131 -2.48 24.76 24.39
N VAL A 132 -1.48 25.55 23.99
CA VAL A 132 -0.39 26.00 24.86
C VAL A 132 -0.94 26.91 25.96
N ALA A 133 -1.86 27.84 25.65
CA ALA A 133 -2.49 28.70 26.65
C ALA A 133 -3.35 27.92 27.65
N LEU A 134 -4.15 26.94 27.19
CA LEU A 134 -4.94 26.07 28.05
C LEU A 134 -4.05 25.19 28.95
N PHE A 135 -2.99 24.60 28.39
CA PHE A 135 -2.01 23.82 29.13
C PHE A 135 -1.28 24.66 30.18
N THR A 136 -0.87 25.88 29.82
CA THR A 136 -0.22 26.83 30.74
C THR A 136 -1.17 27.23 31.86
N SER A 137 -2.45 27.46 31.55
CA SER A 137 -3.47 27.76 32.56
C SER A 137 -3.72 26.58 33.50
N TRP A 138 -3.76 25.36 32.97
CA TRP A 138 -3.92 24.14 33.77
C TRP A 138 -2.70 23.89 34.66
N ILE A 139 -1.47 24.09 34.17
CA ILE A 139 -0.26 23.96 35.01
C ILE A 139 -0.30 24.96 36.16
N LYS A 140 -0.71 26.21 35.91
CA LYS A 140 -0.79 27.25 36.94
C LYS A 140 -1.88 26.97 37.97
N GLU A 141 -2.97 26.35 37.57
CA GLU A 141 -4.09 26.01 38.45
C GLU A 141 -3.74 24.83 39.37
N ASN A 142 -3.82 25.06 40.69
CA ASN A 142 -3.56 24.07 41.74
C ASN A 142 -2.17 23.39 41.63
N TRP A 143 -1.16 24.13 41.19
CA TRP A 143 0.19 23.60 40.94
C TRP A 143 0.86 23.00 42.18
N ILE A 144 0.66 23.59 43.37
CA ILE A 144 1.16 23.06 44.65
C ILE A 144 0.50 21.72 45.00
N MET A 145 -0.81 21.57 44.77
CA MET A 145 -1.52 20.31 45.01
C MET A 145 -1.05 19.22 44.03
N LYS A 146 -0.86 19.58 42.75
CA LYS A 146 -0.33 18.66 41.73
C LYS A 146 1.11 18.25 42.00
N LEU A 147 1.96 19.18 42.42
CA LEU A 147 3.34 18.92 42.78
C LEU A 147 3.43 18.08 44.06
N GLY A 148 2.66 18.40 45.09
CA GLY A 148 2.57 17.62 46.32
C GLY A 148 2.07 16.20 46.07
N GLY A 149 1.03 16.04 45.23
CA GLY A 149 0.55 14.73 44.79
C GLY A 149 1.60 13.94 44.00
N LEU A 150 2.38 14.60 43.13
CA LEU A 150 3.46 13.96 42.39
C LEU A 150 4.59 13.47 43.32
N ILE A 151 5.05 14.32 44.24
CA ILE A 151 6.08 13.96 45.22
C ILE A 151 5.60 12.81 46.12
N PHE A 152 4.34 12.85 46.56
CA PHE A 152 3.74 11.78 47.36
C PHE A 152 3.68 10.45 46.59
N LEU A 153 3.29 10.48 45.30
CA LEU A 153 3.29 9.28 44.45
C LEU A 153 4.70 8.72 44.26
N ILE A 154 5.71 9.58 44.06
CA ILE A 154 7.12 9.17 44.01
C ILE A 154 7.53 8.52 45.33
N GLY A 155 7.14 9.10 46.47
CA GLY A 155 7.40 8.55 47.80
C GLY A 155 6.79 7.16 48.01
N ILE A 156 5.55 6.94 47.55
CA ILE A 156 4.93 5.61 47.54
C ILE A 156 5.73 4.63 46.66
N GLY A 157 6.21 5.08 45.49
CA GLY A 157 7.05 4.26 44.62
C GLY A 157 8.33 3.79 45.31
N TRP A 158 9.03 4.69 45.99
CA TRP A 158 10.21 4.36 46.80
C TRP A 158 9.89 3.45 47.98
N LEU A 159 8.76 3.66 48.67
CA LEU A 159 8.33 2.80 49.77
C LEU A 159 8.06 1.37 49.30
N VAL A 160 7.39 1.20 48.16
CA VAL A 160 7.13 -0.12 47.57
C VAL A 160 8.44 -0.78 47.17
N ASN A 161 9.37 -0.04 46.55
CA ASN A 161 10.69 -0.56 46.19
C ASN A 161 11.48 -1.00 47.44
N TYR A 162 11.48 -0.18 48.49
CA TYR A 162 12.13 -0.51 49.76
C TYR A 162 11.50 -1.74 50.43
N ALA A 163 10.17 -1.86 50.44
CA ALA A 163 9.47 -3.03 50.94
C ALA A 163 9.77 -4.31 50.12
N PHE A 164 10.14 -4.17 48.85
CA PHE A 164 10.60 -5.28 48.02
C PHE A 164 12.08 -5.63 48.26
N ALA A 165 12.93 -4.64 48.50
CA ALA A 165 14.35 -4.84 48.81
C ALA A 165 14.57 -5.51 50.17
N GLU A 166 13.77 -5.16 51.16
CA GLU A 166 13.82 -5.72 52.52
C GLU A 166 12.91 -6.95 52.72
N ASP A 167 12.33 -7.49 51.65
CA ASP A 167 11.43 -8.65 51.68
C ASP A 167 10.22 -8.54 52.65
N TRP A 168 9.79 -7.32 52.98
CA TRP A 168 8.59 -7.09 53.80
C TRP A 168 7.31 -7.62 53.15
N ILE A 169 7.29 -7.64 51.82
CA ILE A 169 6.24 -8.27 51.01
C ILE A 169 6.90 -9.42 50.26
N GLY A 170 6.52 -10.66 50.58
CA GLY A 170 7.11 -11.83 49.93
C GLY A 170 6.80 -11.89 48.43
N PRO A 171 7.63 -12.56 47.60
CA PRO A 171 7.43 -12.68 46.16
C PRO A 171 6.02 -13.10 45.71
N ARG A 172 5.40 -14.05 46.43
CA ARG A 172 4.01 -14.49 46.17
C ARG A 172 2.99 -13.36 46.37
N ASP A 173 3.18 -12.54 47.39
CA ASP A 173 2.28 -11.45 47.72
C ASP A 173 2.44 -10.28 46.73
N ARG A 174 3.65 -10.04 46.22
CA ARG A 174 3.92 -9.03 45.15
C ARG A 174 3.12 -9.35 43.89
N ILE A 175 3.20 -10.61 43.43
CA ILE A 175 2.47 -11.08 42.25
C ILE A 175 0.96 -11.07 42.49
N THR A 176 0.51 -11.48 43.68
CA THR A 176 -0.92 -11.43 44.05
C THR A 176 -1.46 -10.00 44.03
N LEU A 177 -0.73 -9.04 44.61
CA LEU A 177 -1.09 -7.63 44.59
C LEU A 177 -1.11 -7.07 43.17
N GLY A 178 -0.13 -7.40 42.33
CA GLY A 178 -0.12 -7.00 40.92
C GLY A 178 -1.38 -7.46 40.17
N PHE A 179 -1.79 -8.72 40.37
CA PHE A 179 -3.03 -9.24 39.78
C PHE A 179 -4.28 -8.57 40.34
N LEU A 180 -4.36 -8.35 41.66
CA LEU A 180 -5.48 -7.64 42.29
C LEU A 180 -5.62 -6.22 41.73
N VAL A 181 -4.50 -5.50 41.58
CA VAL A 181 -4.48 -4.15 40.99
C VAL A 181 -4.90 -4.20 39.52
N GLY A 182 -4.34 -5.11 38.73
CA GLY A 182 -4.73 -5.31 37.32
C GLY A 182 -6.23 -5.58 37.16
N VAL A 183 -6.77 -6.52 37.94
CA VAL A 183 -8.21 -6.85 37.95
C VAL A 183 -9.05 -5.66 38.43
N ALA A 184 -8.62 -4.93 39.46
CA ALA A 184 -9.31 -3.73 39.92
C ALA A 184 -9.42 -2.68 38.81
N PHE A 185 -8.33 -2.41 38.08
CA PHE A 185 -8.35 -1.51 36.92
C PHE A 185 -9.27 -2.00 35.80
N LEU A 186 -9.30 -3.31 35.52
CA LEU A 186 -10.22 -3.88 34.53
C LEU A 186 -11.68 -3.69 34.94
N LEU A 187 -12.04 -3.97 36.20
CA LEU A 187 -13.40 -3.82 36.71
C LEU A 187 -13.81 -2.35 36.77
N LEU A 188 -12.93 -1.46 37.26
CA LEU A 188 -13.16 -0.01 37.28
C LEU A 188 -13.29 0.55 35.86
N GLY A 189 -12.45 0.10 34.93
CA GLY A 189 -12.53 0.47 33.52
C GLY A 189 -13.85 0.04 32.88
N GLN A 190 -14.29 -1.19 33.15
CA GLN A 190 -15.58 -1.71 32.66
C GLN A 190 -16.79 -1.00 33.29
N TRP A 191 -16.70 -0.57 34.54
CA TRP A 191 -17.71 0.27 35.16
C TRP A 191 -17.72 1.66 34.52
N ARG A 192 -16.53 2.29 34.38
CA ARG A 192 -16.35 3.68 33.92
C ARG A 192 -16.63 3.87 32.45
N ILE A 193 -16.38 2.87 31.59
CA ILE A 193 -16.60 2.96 30.13
C ILE A 193 -18.08 3.21 29.79
N ARG A 194 -19.01 2.80 30.68
CA ARG A 194 -20.45 3.09 30.56
C ARG A 194 -20.77 4.58 30.68
N LEU A 195 -19.97 5.31 31.46
CA LEU A 195 -20.15 6.75 31.72
C LEU A 195 -19.27 7.59 30.79
N TYR A 196 -17.99 7.22 30.68
CA TYR A 196 -16.99 7.94 29.90
C TYR A 196 -16.14 6.94 29.10
N LYS A 197 -16.50 6.75 27.83
CA LYS A 197 -15.90 5.72 26.95
C LYS A 197 -14.37 5.77 26.92
N ASN A 198 -13.82 6.97 26.78
CA ASN A 198 -12.38 7.18 26.66
C ASN A 198 -11.64 6.81 27.96
N GLN A 199 -12.10 7.33 29.10
CA GLN A 199 -11.51 7.04 30.41
C GLN A 199 -11.59 5.55 30.75
N GLY A 200 -12.76 4.94 30.53
CA GLY A 200 -12.93 3.51 30.79
C GLY A 200 -12.08 2.63 29.87
N SER A 201 -11.94 3.00 28.59
CA SER A 201 -11.05 2.28 27.66
C SER A 201 -9.59 2.37 28.07
N THR A 202 -9.13 3.53 28.54
CA THR A 202 -7.77 3.70 29.07
C THR A 202 -7.55 2.83 30.31
N LEU A 203 -8.48 2.83 31.26
CA LEU A 203 -8.39 1.99 32.46
C LEU A 203 -8.39 0.49 32.13
N LEU A 204 -9.17 0.05 31.14
CA LEU A 204 -9.15 -1.33 30.66
C LEU A 204 -7.79 -1.72 30.08
N VAL A 205 -7.19 -0.87 29.24
CA VAL A 205 -5.85 -1.12 28.69
C VAL A 205 -4.81 -1.14 29.80
N ILE A 206 -4.84 -0.18 30.74
CA ILE A 206 -3.93 -0.16 31.90
C ILE A 206 -4.07 -1.44 32.72
N GLY A 207 -5.29 -1.86 33.03
CA GLY A 207 -5.52 -3.09 33.78
C GLY A 207 -4.95 -4.32 33.09
N SER A 208 -5.14 -4.43 31.76
CA SER A 208 -4.57 -5.54 30.99
C SER A 208 -3.05 -5.49 30.93
N VAL A 209 -2.45 -4.30 30.77
CA VAL A 209 -0.98 -4.11 30.77
C VAL A 209 -0.40 -4.47 32.13
N VAL A 210 -0.96 -3.99 33.24
CA VAL A 210 -0.52 -4.37 34.59
C VAL A 210 -0.60 -5.88 34.77
N PHE A 211 -1.66 -6.52 34.30
CA PHE A 211 -1.81 -7.97 34.37
C PHE A 211 -0.76 -8.71 33.52
N LEU A 212 -0.48 -8.24 32.30
CA LEU A 212 0.58 -8.77 31.43
C LEU A 212 1.94 -8.68 32.12
N LEU A 213 2.30 -7.49 32.62
CA LEU A 213 3.57 -7.25 33.30
C LEU A 213 3.70 -8.06 34.60
N THR A 214 2.61 -8.21 35.36
CA THR A 214 2.59 -9.07 36.56
C THR A 214 2.83 -10.54 36.19
N THR A 215 2.23 -11.01 35.10
CA THR A 215 2.43 -12.38 34.61
C THR A 215 3.86 -12.60 34.12
N LEU A 216 4.43 -11.60 33.44
CA LEU A 216 5.83 -11.58 32.99
C LEU A 216 6.79 -11.68 34.18
N ALA A 217 6.61 -10.84 35.21
CA ALA A 217 7.42 -10.87 36.43
C ALA A 217 7.29 -12.22 37.16
N GLY A 218 6.05 -12.72 37.31
CA GLY A 218 5.81 -14.04 37.91
C GLY A 218 6.48 -15.18 37.14
N ARG A 219 6.67 -15.02 35.83
CA ARG A 219 7.39 -15.99 34.99
C ARG A 219 8.91 -15.86 35.13
N PHE A 220 9.51 -14.71 34.80
CA PHE A 220 10.96 -14.61 34.60
C PHE A 220 11.74 -14.22 35.86
N ILE A 221 11.10 -13.51 36.79
CA ILE A 221 11.77 -13.04 38.01
C ILE A 221 11.59 -14.07 39.12
N TYR A 222 10.41 -14.70 39.19
CA TYR A 222 10.05 -15.58 40.30
C TYR A 222 9.77 -17.04 39.91
N ASP A 223 9.84 -17.40 38.63
CA ASP A 223 9.63 -18.76 38.12
C ASP A 223 8.34 -19.47 38.59
N PHE A 224 7.28 -18.70 38.90
CA PHE A 224 6.01 -19.24 39.37
C PHE A 224 5.17 -19.89 38.26
N PHE A 225 5.36 -19.47 37.01
CA PHE A 225 4.50 -19.86 35.90
C PHE A 225 5.27 -20.48 34.74
N THR A 226 4.75 -21.61 34.25
CA THR A 226 5.20 -22.19 32.98
C THR A 226 4.83 -21.27 31.81
N PRO A 227 5.55 -21.35 30.67
CA PRO A 227 5.27 -20.51 29.49
C PRO A 227 3.84 -20.60 28.98
N ALA A 228 3.31 -21.82 28.90
CA ALA A 228 1.94 -22.06 28.43
C ALA A 228 0.91 -21.45 29.38
N LEU A 229 1.12 -21.57 30.71
CA LEU A 229 0.22 -21.00 31.71
C LEU A 229 0.28 -19.47 31.68
N ALA A 230 1.48 -18.89 31.65
CA ALA A 230 1.69 -17.45 31.56
C ALA A 230 0.99 -16.88 30.30
N LEU A 231 1.22 -17.49 29.14
CA LEU A 231 0.58 -17.06 27.89
C LEU A 231 -0.96 -17.14 27.96
N SER A 232 -1.50 -18.19 28.57
CA SER A 232 -2.95 -18.36 28.75
C SER A 232 -3.55 -17.28 29.66
N MET A 233 -2.87 -16.95 30.76
CA MET A 233 -3.26 -15.87 31.66
C MET A 233 -3.22 -14.50 30.96
N MET A 234 -2.15 -14.23 30.21
CA MET A 234 -2.01 -13.03 29.39
C MET A 234 -3.13 -12.91 28.35
N PHE A 235 -3.43 -14.01 27.64
CA PHE A 235 -4.51 -14.06 26.65
C PHE A 235 -5.87 -13.74 27.29
N LEU A 236 -6.19 -14.35 28.43
CA LEU A 236 -7.46 -14.12 29.12
C LEU A 236 -7.63 -12.66 29.55
N SER A 237 -6.56 -12.03 30.01
CA SER A 237 -6.53 -10.60 30.35
C SER A 237 -6.83 -9.70 29.14
N VAL A 238 -6.41 -10.09 27.93
CA VAL A 238 -6.63 -9.33 26.69
C VAL A 238 -8.00 -9.61 26.07
N VAL A 239 -8.59 -10.79 26.30
CA VAL A 239 -9.96 -11.10 25.86
C VAL A 239 -10.98 -10.14 26.52
N PHE A 240 -10.73 -9.72 27.76
CA PHE A 240 -11.64 -8.82 28.48
C PHE A 240 -11.83 -7.43 27.81
N PRO A 241 -10.78 -6.62 27.55
CA PRO A 241 -10.91 -5.37 26.81
C PRO A 241 -11.38 -5.61 25.36
N ALA A 242 -11.03 -6.73 24.73
CA ALA A 242 -11.52 -7.08 23.40
C ALA A 242 -13.05 -7.25 23.39
N ALA A 243 -13.61 -7.97 24.36
CA ALA A 243 -15.05 -8.13 24.53
C ALA A 243 -15.74 -6.79 24.89
N ALA A 244 -15.11 -5.98 25.76
CA ALA A 244 -15.60 -4.65 26.10
C ALA A 244 -15.63 -3.72 24.87
N SER A 245 -14.67 -3.85 23.95
CA SER A 245 -14.62 -3.08 22.70
C SER A 245 -15.86 -3.31 21.84
N VAL A 246 -16.32 -4.57 21.73
CA VAL A 246 -17.53 -4.95 20.99
C VAL A 246 -18.77 -4.39 21.68
N ARG A 247 -18.88 -4.61 23.00
CA ARG A 247 -20.05 -4.20 23.79
C ARG A 247 -20.27 -2.68 23.77
N HIS A 248 -19.19 -1.91 23.92
CA HIS A 248 -19.26 -0.44 24.01
C HIS A 248 -18.98 0.27 22.68
N ARG A 249 -18.76 -0.50 21.61
CA ARG A 249 -18.45 -0.03 20.25
C ARG A 249 -17.25 0.93 20.22
N VAL A 250 -16.15 0.56 20.87
CA VAL A 250 -14.91 1.35 20.91
C VAL A 250 -13.84 0.70 20.05
N TYR A 251 -13.68 1.19 18.82
CA TYR A 251 -12.72 0.64 17.85
C TYR A 251 -11.25 0.67 18.31
N PRO A 252 -10.71 1.79 18.88
CA PRO A 252 -9.31 1.81 19.33
C PRO A 252 -8.98 0.76 20.40
N LEU A 253 -9.97 0.39 21.23
CA LEU A 253 -9.80 -0.63 22.26
C LEU A 253 -9.63 -2.04 21.65
N ALA A 254 -10.28 -2.31 20.52
CA ALA A 254 -10.09 -3.57 19.78
C ALA A 254 -8.69 -3.67 19.19
N ILE A 255 -8.16 -2.57 18.61
CA ILE A 255 -6.78 -2.51 18.12
C ILE A 255 -5.80 -2.70 19.28
N ALA A 256 -5.99 -2.00 20.39
CA ALA A 256 -5.13 -2.14 21.56
C ALA A 256 -5.10 -3.58 22.07
N SER A 257 -6.25 -4.25 22.07
CA SER A 257 -6.34 -5.67 22.44
C SER A 257 -5.61 -6.57 21.45
N LEU A 258 -5.75 -6.35 20.15
CA LEU A 258 -5.00 -7.09 19.12
C LEU A 258 -3.48 -6.93 19.29
N ILE A 259 -3.01 -5.70 19.56
CA ILE A 259 -1.59 -5.41 19.79
C ILE A 259 -1.09 -6.13 21.04
N MET A 260 -1.84 -6.05 22.16
CA MET A 260 -1.48 -6.74 23.40
C MET A 260 -1.44 -8.27 23.21
N ALA A 261 -2.42 -8.85 22.51
CA ALA A 261 -2.42 -10.26 22.17
C ALA A 261 -1.22 -10.63 21.27
N GLY A 262 -0.83 -9.76 20.36
CA GLY A 262 0.35 -9.94 19.51
C GLY A 262 1.68 -9.81 20.25
N ILE A 263 1.75 -9.05 21.34
CA ILE A 263 2.98 -8.89 22.13
C ILE A 263 3.18 -10.03 23.13
N ALA A 264 2.08 -10.61 23.65
CA ALA A 264 2.12 -11.60 24.72
C ALA A 264 3.06 -12.81 24.49
N PRO A 265 3.14 -13.44 23.29
CA PRO A 265 4.08 -14.55 23.06
C PRO A 265 5.55 -14.15 23.18
N PHE A 266 5.90 -12.91 22.80
CA PHE A 266 7.26 -12.40 22.95
C PHE A 266 7.61 -12.20 24.43
N LEU A 267 6.64 -11.80 25.25
CA LEU A 267 6.81 -11.61 26.68
C LEU A 267 6.99 -12.92 27.45
N VAL A 268 6.87 -14.09 26.83
CA VAL A 268 7.03 -15.36 27.57
C VAL A 268 7.96 -16.32 26.84
N ASP A 269 8.86 -15.82 25.99
CA ASP A 269 9.78 -16.60 25.15
C ASP A 269 9.10 -17.80 24.49
N PHE A 270 7.89 -17.56 24.00
CA PHE A 270 7.07 -18.56 23.34
C PHE A 270 7.31 -18.56 21.82
N VAL A 271 7.79 -17.43 21.30
CA VAL A 271 8.11 -17.27 19.88
C VAL A 271 9.31 -18.14 19.53
N MET A 272 9.20 -18.92 18.45
CA MET A 272 10.23 -19.84 17.93
C MET A 272 10.52 -21.09 18.77
N ARG A 273 9.74 -21.36 19.83
CA ARG A 273 9.86 -22.61 20.57
C ARG A 273 9.38 -23.80 19.75
N ASP A 274 8.17 -23.68 19.23
CA ASP A 274 7.54 -24.65 18.35
C ASP A 274 6.61 -23.91 17.38
N VAL A 275 6.68 -24.27 16.09
CA VAL A 275 5.82 -23.73 15.03
C VAL A 275 4.36 -24.02 15.34
N PHE A 276 4.04 -25.24 15.77
CA PHE A 276 2.69 -25.65 16.10
C PHE A 276 2.10 -24.81 17.22
N GLU A 277 2.84 -24.60 18.31
CA GLU A 277 2.37 -23.84 19.47
C GLU A 277 2.15 -22.37 19.13
N THR A 278 3.13 -21.74 18.46
CA THR A 278 3.07 -20.31 18.08
C THR A 278 1.91 -20.04 17.14
N PHE A 279 1.76 -20.87 16.09
CA PHE A 279 0.72 -20.68 15.08
C PHE A 279 -0.67 -21.06 15.61
N SER A 280 -0.77 -22.03 16.55
CA SER A 280 -2.03 -22.33 17.24
C SER A 280 -2.54 -21.14 18.04
N TYR A 281 -1.66 -20.53 18.86
CA TYR A 281 -2.00 -19.32 19.59
C TYR A 281 -2.46 -18.20 18.66
N LEU A 282 -1.67 -17.95 17.60
CA LEU A 282 -1.94 -16.89 16.65
C LEU A 282 -3.23 -17.13 15.85
N PHE A 283 -3.56 -18.40 15.57
CA PHE A 283 -4.83 -18.79 14.97
C PHE A 283 -6.02 -18.42 15.86
N VAL A 284 -5.93 -18.66 17.16
CA VAL A 284 -6.98 -18.26 18.13
C VAL A 284 -7.11 -16.73 18.18
N VAL A 285 -6.00 -15.99 18.20
CA VAL A 285 -6.02 -14.51 18.18
C VAL A 285 -6.64 -13.97 16.89
N ALA A 286 -6.25 -14.52 15.72
CA ALA A 286 -6.82 -14.15 14.43
C ALA A 286 -8.32 -14.48 14.35
N ALA A 287 -8.72 -15.68 14.79
CA ALA A 287 -10.12 -16.10 14.84
C ALA A 287 -10.96 -15.19 15.74
N GLY A 288 -10.46 -14.87 16.95
CA GLY A 288 -11.13 -13.94 17.86
C GLY A 288 -11.27 -12.54 17.26
N THR A 289 -10.24 -12.04 16.59
CA THR A 289 -10.28 -10.72 15.95
C THR A 289 -11.23 -10.69 14.76
N LEU A 290 -11.22 -11.74 13.93
CA LEU A 290 -12.14 -11.87 12.80
C LEU A 290 -13.59 -12.11 13.26
N TRP A 291 -13.79 -12.75 14.41
CA TRP A 291 -15.08 -12.82 15.07
C TRP A 291 -15.57 -11.42 15.47
N ILE A 292 -14.70 -10.58 16.03
CA ILE A 292 -14.99 -9.16 16.29
C ILE A 292 -15.36 -8.43 14.99
N VAL A 293 -14.64 -8.67 13.89
CA VAL A 293 -14.98 -8.11 12.56
C VAL A 293 -16.39 -8.53 12.13
N ALA A 294 -16.73 -9.82 12.26
CA ALA A 294 -18.03 -10.36 11.87
C ALA A 294 -19.19 -9.76 12.70
N LEU A 295 -18.98 -9.53 14.00
CA LEU A 295 -19.96 -8.92 14.90
C LEU A 295 -20.10 -7.42 14.71
N THR A 296 -18.98 -6.70 14.60
CA THR A 296 -18.96 -5.24 14.63
C THR A 296 -19.04 -4.60 13.25
N GLY A 297 -18.41 -5.22 12.27
CA GLY A 297 -18.22 -4.68 10.93
C GLY A 297 -16.99 -3.84 10.70
N TRP A 298 -16.07 -3.80 11.66
CA TRP A 298 -14.85 -3.01 11.55
C TRP A 298 -13.84 -3.69 10.63
N ARG A 299 -14.04 -3.53 9.31
CA ARG A 299 -13.29 -4.23 8.25
C ARG A 299 -11.78 -4.05 8.38
N ASN A 300 -11.32 -2.89 8.86
CA ASN A 300 -9.90 -2.57 9.09
C ASN A 300 -9.20 -3.45 10.14
N LEU A 301 -9.92 -4.17 11.00
CA LEU A 301 -9.32 -5.14 11.93
C LEU A 301 -8.83 -6.41 11.22
N ALA A 302 -9.45 -6.79 10.10
CA ALA A 302 -9.02 -7.96 9.33
C ALA A 302 -7.61 -7.79 8.73
N PRO A 303 -7.28 -6.71 8.00
CA PRO A 303 -5.91 -6.51 7.53
C PRO A 303 -4.93 -6.26 8.69
N ALA A 304 -5.36 -5.67 9.80
CA ALA A 304 -4.49 -5.52 10.99
C ALA A 304 -4.10 -6.88 11.60
N ALA A 305 -5.06 -7.81 11.73
CA ALA A 305 -4.79 -9.17 12.19
C ALA A 305 -3.92 -9.94 11.19
N LEU A 306 -4.13 -9.74 9.89
CA LEU A 306 -3.31 -10.36 8.85
C LEU A 306 -1.87 -9.85 8.87
N VAL A 307 -1.66 -8.55 9.11
CA VAL A 307 -0.31 -7.99 9.31
C VAL A 307 0.36 -8.62 10.52
N LEU A 308 -0.37 -8.80 11.64
CA LEU A 308 0.16 -9.49 12.80
C LEU A 308 0.60 -10.92 12.45
N VAL A 309 -0.24 -11.68 11.75
CA VAL A 309 0.12 -13.05 11.26
C VAL A 309 1.37 -13.01 10.39
N PHE A 310 1.42 -12.09 9.43
CA PHE A 310 2.57 -11.96 8.53
C PHE A 310 3.86 -11.58 9.26
N LEU A 311 3.81 -10.71 10.28
CA LEU A 311 4.98 -10.37 11.08
C LEU A 311 5.55 -11.59 11.83
N TYR A 312 4.68 -12.48 12.28
CA TYR A 312 5.08 -13.76 12.88
C TYR A 312 5.62 -14.73 11.84
N ASP A 313 5.11 -14.72 10.60
CA ASP A 313 5.63 -15.55 9.52
C ASP A 313 7.06 -15.16 9.11
N LEU A 314 7.45 -13.87 9.17
CA LEU A 314 8.71 -13.37 8.64
C LEU A 314 9.97 -14.13 9.10
N PRO A 315 10.22 -14.36 10.40
CA PRO A 315 11.42 -15.07 10.86
C PRO A 315 11.48 -16.52 10.37
N TYR A 316 10.32 -17.16 10.27
CA TYR A 316 10.18 -18.49 9.74
C TYR A 316 10.49 -18.50 8.24
N LEU A 317 9.86 -17.61 7.46
CA LEU A 317 10.14 -17.49 6.03
C LEU A 317 11.66 -17.29 5.78
N THR A 318 12.31 -16.40 6.54
CA THR A 318 13.76 -16.16 6.40
C THR A 318 14.63 -17.36 6.80
N SER A 319 14.29 -18.07 7.87
CA SER A 319 15.06 -19.25 8.32
C SER A 319 14.88 -20.46 7.38
N TYR A 320 13.69 -20.61 6.80
CA TYR A 320 13.43 -21.62 5.76
C TYR A 320 14.15 -21.32 4.44
N PHE A 321 14.38 -20.04 4.11
CA PHE A 321 15.22 -19.66 2.97
C PHE A 321 16.72 -19.96 3.18
N THR A 322 17.22 -19.99 4.42
CA THR A 322 18.65 -20.16 4.75
C THR A 322 19.03 -21.57 5.26
N SER A 323 18.18 -22.57 4.99
CA SER A 323 18.47 -24.02 5.05
C SER A 323 18.66 -24.70 6.43
N HIS A 324 17.91 -24.30 7.47
CA HIS A 324 18.07 -24.87 8.83
C HIS A 324 16.84 -25.55 9.46
N ALA A 325 15.80 -25.89 8.70
CA ALA A 325 14.56 -26.35 9.31
C ALA A 325 14.09 -27.72 8.81
N SER A 326 13.58 -28.52 9.74
CA SER A 326 13.19 -29.91 9.50
C SER A 326 11.98 -30.00 8.55
N GLY A 327 11.85 -31.11 7.82
CA GLY A 327 10.70 -31.33 6.92
C GLY A 327 9.36 -31.32 7.65
N SER A 328 9.35 -31.70 8.93
CA SER A 328 8.15 -31.72 9.77
C SER A 328 7.60 -30.30 10.03
N GLU A 329 8.47 -29.35 10.38
CA GLU A 329 8.05 -27.97 10.66
C GLU A 329 7.48 -27.26 9.43
N LYS A 330 8.05 -27.51 8.24
CA LYS A 330 7.52 -26.98 6.97
C LYS A 330 6.08 -27.43 6.72
N SER A 331 5.79 -28.70 7.01
CA SER A 331 4.44 -29.25 6.84
C SER A 331 3.44 -28.63 7.82
N THR A 332 3.86 -28.43 9.07
CA THR A 332 3.06 -27.75 10.10
C THR A 332 2.77 -26.30 9.72
N ALA A 333 3.79 -25.55 9.29
CA ALA A 333 3.62 -24.17 8.86
C ALA A 333 2.69 -24.05 7.66
N LEU A 334 2.83 -24.95 6.67
CA LEU A 334 1.96 -24.99 5.50
C LEU A 334 0.50 -25.31 5.89
N PHE A 335 0.29 -26.25 6.81
CA PHE A 335 -1.05 -26.54 7.35
C PHE A 335 -1.70 -25.29 7.95
N PHE A 336 -0.98 -24.55 8.80
CA PHE A 336 -1.50 -23.31 9.36
C PHE A 336 -1.69 -22.22 8.31
N ALA A 337 -0.81 -22.11 7.30
CA ALA A 337 -0.97 -21.16 6.21
C ALA A 337 -2.30 -21.37 5.47
N PHE A 338 -2.67 -22.63 5.18
CA PHE A 338 -3.98 -22.96 4.61
C PHE A 338 -5.12 -22.67 5.59
N LEU A 339 -4.93 -22.91 6.89
CA LEU A 339 -5.95 -22.66 7.91
C LEU A 339 -6.24 -21.16 8.09
N PHE A 340 -5.20 -20.34 8.17
CA PHE A 340 -5.31 -18.88 8.13
C PHE A 340 -5.95 -18.42 6.84
N ALA A 341 -5.50 -18.96 5.70
CA ALA A 341 -6.06 -18.61 4.40
C ALA A 341 -7.55 -18.86 4.33
N ALA A 342 -8.01 -20.03 4.79
CA ALA A 342 -9.42 -20.38 4.85
C ALA A 342 -10.21 -19.46 5.79
N LEU A 343 -9.66 -19.18 6.98
CA LEU A 343 -10.30 -18.33 7.99
C LEU A 343 -10.49 -16.88 7.47
N PHE A 344 -9.42 -16.24 7.00
CA PHE A 344 -9.49 -14.87 6.47
C PHE A 344 -10.37 -14.80 5.22
N TYR A 345 -10.26 -15.79 4.33
CA TYR A 345 -11.09 -15.87 3.14
C TYR A 345 -12.57 -15.96 3.49
N ALA A 346 -12.96 -16.90 4.36
CA ALA A 346 -14.35 -17.14 4.74
C ALA A 346 -14.99 -15.92 5.42
N VAL A 347 -14.30 -15.31 6.38
CA VAL A 347 -14.83 -14.15 7.11
C VAL A 347 -14.94 -12.93 6.20
N ASN A 348 -13.95 -12.70 5.33
CA ASN A 348 -13.99 -11.59 4.37
C ASN A 348 -15.12 -11.79 3.34
N LEU A 349 -15.26 -13.01 2.80
CA LEU A 349 -16.31 -13.38 1.85
C LEU A 349 -17.70 -13.16 2.46
N ALA A 350 -17.92 -13.70 3.66
CA ALA A 350 -19.17 -13.55 4.40
C ALA A 350 -19.45 -12.08 4.73
N GLY A 351 -18.42 -11.31 5.08
CA GLY A 351 -18.49 -9.86 5.33
C GLY A 351 -18.98 -9.09 4.10
N ILE A 352 -18.41 -9.36 2.92
CA ILE A 352 -18.81 -8.76 1.65
C ILE A 352 -20.24 -9.15 1.28
N ILE A 353 -20.61 -10.43 1.41
CA ILE A 353 -21.96 -10.92 1.09
C ILE A 353 -23.01 -10.26 1.99
N LYS A 354 -22.76 -10.24 3.31
CA LYS A 354 -23.68 -9.68 4.30
C LYS A 354 -23.89 -8.18 4.11
N ARG A 355 -22.84 -7.44 3.76
CA ARG A 355 -22.88 -5.96 3.65
C ARG A 355 -23.19 -5.47 2.25
N ARG A 356 -23.11 -6.34 1.24
CA ARG A 356 -23.24 -5.99 -0.18
C ARG A 356 -22.41 -4.76 -0.53
N SER A 357 -21.15 -4.76 -0.10
CA SER A 357 -20.19 -3.70 -0.42
C SER A 357 -18.77 -4.22 -0.26
N VAL A 358 -17.85 -3.63 -1.04
CA VAL A 358 -16.41 -3.88 -0.93
C VAL A 358 -15.73 -2.58 -0.54
N ASP A 359 -14.89 -2.65 0.45
CA ASP A 359 -14.04 -1.59 0.97
C ASP A 359 -12.56 -1.93 0.69
N HIS A 360 -11.69 -0.94 0.80
CA HIS A 360 -10.25 -1.11 0.63
C HIS A 360 -9.68 -2.17 1.58
N ALA A 361 -10.23 -2.26 2.80
CA ALA A 361 -9.84 -3.25 3.79
C ALA A 361 -10.08 -4.70 3.32
N ASP A 362 -11.16 -4.98 2.59
CA ASP A 362 -11.43 -6.33 2.10
C ASP A 362 -10.48 -6.70 0.98
N ILE A 363 -10.18 -5.75 0.09
CA ILE A 363 -9.23 -5.94 -1.00
C ILE A 363 -7.85 -6.22 -0.40
N LEU A 364 -7.43 -5.42 0.58
CA LEU A 364 -6.14 -5.61 1.27
C LEU A 364 -6.08 -6.94 2.02
N THR A 365 -7.16 -7.34 2.70
CA THR A 365 -7.24 -8.63 3.38
C THR A 365 -7.16 -9.78 2.38
N ALA A 366 -7.93 -9.72 1.29
CA ALA A 366 -7.97 -10.80 0.31
C ALA A 366 -6.64 -10.92 -0.45
N ALA A 367 -6.06 -9.79 -0.89
CA ALA A 367 -4.77 -9.76 -1.58
C ALA A 367 -3.62 -10.18 -0.66
N GLY A 368 -3.56 -9.65 0.57
CA GLY A 368 -2.55 -10.03 1.55
C GLY A 368 -2.66 -11.51 1.92
N ASN A 369 -3.87 -12.04 2.10
CA ASN A 369 -4.08 -13.44 2.43
C ASN A 369 -3.61 -14.36 1.30
N GLY A 370 -3.91 -14.00 0.05
CA GLY A 370 -3.38 -14.70 -1.12
C GLY A 370 -1.85 -14.62 -1.17
N PHE A 371 -1.26 -13.45 -0.93
CA PHE A 371 0.19 -13.27 -0.92
C PHE A 371 0.89 -14.13 0.15
N VAL A 372 0.40 -14.12 1.39
CA VAL A 372 0.96 -14.93 2.49
C VAL A 372 0.86 -16.42 2.17
N LEU A 373 -0.29 -16.89 1.69
CA LEU A 373 -0.45 -18.28 1.29
C LEU A 373 0.52 -18.67 0.17
N LEU A 374 0.67 -17.80 -0.85
CA LEU A 374 1.59 -18.05 -1.96
C LEU A 374 3.05 -18.09 -1.51
N ALA A 375 3.44 -17.23 -0.57
CA ALA A 375 4.78 -17.23 0.02
C ALA A 375 5.08 -18.56 0.75
N TRP A 376 4.11 -19.09 1.50
CA TRP A 376 4.27 -20.40 2.13
C TRP A 376 4.32 -21.55 1.12
N ILE A 377 3.49 -21.51 0.08
CA ILE A 377 3.54 -22.53 -0.98
C ILE A 377 4.90 -22.51 -1.70
N SER A 378 5.46 -21.33 -2.00
CA SER A 378 6.74 -21.23 -2.72
C SER A 378 7.93 -21.77 -1.92
N ILE A 379 7.86 -21.75 -0.58
CA ILE A 379 8.97 -22.14 0.30
C ILE A 379 8.80 -23.56 0.84
N ALA A 380 7.60 -23.91 1.31
CA ALA A 380 7.36 -25.16 2.04
C ALA A 380 7.00 -26.34 1.13
N VAL A 381 6.40 -26.09 -0.03
CA VAL A 381 6.01 -27.15 -0.99
C VAL A 381 7.20 -27.52 -1.88
N SER A 382 7.36 -28.82 -2.15
CA SER A 382 8.35 -29.35 -3.08
C SER A 382 8.16 -28.77 -4.49
N GLU A 383 9.26 -28.49 -5.19
CA GLU A 383 9.25 -27.78 -6.48
C GLU A 383 8.29 -28.39 -7.51
N HIS A 384 8.24 -29.72 -7.60
CA HIS A 384 7.38 -30.45 -8.53
C HIS A 384 5.88 -30.45 -8.17
N LEU A 385 5.50 -30.09 -6.93
CA LEU A 385 4.10 -30.00 -6.52
C LEU A 385 3.59 -28.56 -6.41
N ARG A 386 4.46 -27.55 -6.52
CA ARG A 386 4.08 -26.14 -6.29
C ARG A 386 2.94 -25.70 -7.20
N SER A 387 3.05 -25.95 -8.51
CA SER A 387 2.01 -25.57 -9.49
C SER A 387 0.67 -26.23 -9.16
N ILE A 388 0.68 -27.53 -8.86
CA ILE A 388 -0.50 -28.32 -8.49
C ILE A 388 -1.14 -27.78 -7.20
N VAL A 389 -0.35 -27.46 -6.17
CA VAL A 389 -0.88 -26.94 -4.90
C VAL A 389 -1.48 -25.55 -5.06
N VAL A 390 -0.92 -24.69 -5.92
CA VAL A 390 -1.48 -23.35 -6.22
C VAL A 390 -2.83 -23.42 -6.95
N VAL A 391 -3.12 -24.51 -7.68
CA VAL A 391 -4.43 -24.68 -8.32
C VAL A 391 -5.57 -24.68 -7.30
N VAL A 392 -5.34 -25.17 -6.08
CA VAL A 392 -6.38 -25.18 -5.02
C VAL A 392 -6.85 -23.76 -4.65
N PRO A 393 -5.99 -22.83 -4.18
CA PRO A 393 -6.41 -21.46 -3.90
C PRO A 393 -6.84 -20.68 -5.14
N LEU A 394 -6.34 -21.02 -6.33
CA LEU A 394 -6.82 -20.48 -7.60
C LEU A 394 -8.30 -20.82 -7.79
N LEU A 395 -8.66 -22.11 -7.76
CA LEU A 395 -10.04 -22.57 -7.95
C LEU A 395 -10.96 -22.03 -6.86
N VAL A 396 -10.53 -22.05 -5.60
CA VAL A 396 -11.29 -21.46 -4.48
C VAL A 396 -11.55 -19.98 -4.73
N SER A 397 -10.56 -19.22 -5.20
CA SER A 397 -10.73 -17.79 -5.51
C SER A 397 -11.63 -17.57 -6.72
N ALA A 398 -11.53 -18.39 -7.77
CA ALA A 398 -12.37 -18.30 -8.97
C ALA A 398 -13.84 -18.64 -8.67
N VAL A 399 -14.08 -19.74 -7.95
CA VAL A 399 -15.42 -20.12 -7.47
C VAL A 399 -15.98 -19.05 -6.53
N GLY A 400 -15.15 -18.51 -5.64
CA GLY A 400 -15.49 -17.39 -4.77
C GLY A 400 -15.94 -16.15 -5.51
N ALA A 401 -15.19 -15.76 -6.55
CA ALA A 401 -15.53 -14.61 -7.38
C ALA A 401 -16.92 -14.78 -8.00
N TYR A 402 -17.20 -15.96 -8.57
CA TYR A 402 -18.52 -16.28 -9.13
C TYR A 402 -19.61 -16.31 -8.05
N ALA A 403 -19.39 -16.99 -6.92
CA ALA A 403 -20.37 -17.13 -5.84
C ALA A 403 -20.73 -15.78 -5.20
N VAL A 404 -19.76 -14.91 -4.97
CA VAL A 404 -20.04 -13.57 -4.44
C VAL A 404 -20.76 -12.72 -5.46
N TYR A 405 -20.39 -12.81 -6.74
CA TYR A 405 -21.08 -12.07 -7.79
C TYR A 405 -22.53 -12.52 -8.00
N SER A 406 -22.78 -13.84 -7.96
CA SER A 406 -24.12 -14.39 -8.16
C SER A 406 -25.09 -13.94 -7.05
N VAL A 407 -24.59 -13.81 -5.82
CA VAL A 407 -25.38 -13.38 -4.66
C VAL A 407 -25.47 -11.86 -4.54
N THR A 408 -24.36 -11.14 -4.67
CA THR A 408 -24.31 -9.69 -4.41
C THR A 408 -24.59 -8.83 -5.63
N ARG A 409 -24.34 -9.33 -6.85
CA ARG A 409 -24.33 -8.60 -8.13
C ARG A 409 -23.35 -7.42 -8.17
N ILE A 410 -22.33 -7.42 -7.30
CA ILE A 410 -21.34 -6.33 -7.21
C ILE A 410 -20.09 -6.68 -8.01
N ARG A 411 -19.81 -5.90 -9.05
CA ARG A 411 -18.61 -6.06 -9.90
C ARG A 411 -17.30 -5.95 -9.11
N ALA A 412 -17.21 -5.05 -8.13
CA ALA A 412 -16.01 -4.90 -7.31
C ALA A 412 -15.67 -6.16 -6.50
N ALA A 413 -16.69 -6.88 -6.03
CA ALA A 413 -16.51 -8.10 -5.26
C ALA A 413 -16.03 -9.26 -6.13
N PHE A 414 -16.61 -9.38 -7.33
CA PHE A 414 -16.10 -10.27 -8.37
C PHE A 414 -14.63 -9.99 -8.67
N LEU A 415 -14.29 -8.73 -8.95
CA LEU A 415 -12.92 -8.33 -9.31
C LEU A 415 -11.90 -8.59 -8.21
N THR A 416 -12.29 -8.50 -6.93
CA THR A 416 -11.40 -8.75 -5.80
C THR A 416 -10.90 -10.19 -5.82
N TYR A 417 -11.81 -11.17 -5.91
CA TYR A 417 -11.44 -12.58 -5.91
C TYR A 417 -10.98 -13.10 -7.28
N ALA A 418 -11.50 -12.54 -8.37
CA ALA A 418 -11.01 -12.83 -9.72
C ALA A 418 -9.56 -12.33 -9.90
N GLY A 419 -9.20 -11.19 -9.31
CA GLY A 419 -7.83 -10.69 -9.29
C GLY A 419 -6.88 -11.61 -8.53
N ILE A 420 -7.33 -12.19 -7.41
CA ILE A 420 -6.53 -13.17 -6.65
C ILE A 420 -6.41 -14.48 -7.42
N ALA A 421 -7.50 -14.97 -8.03
CA ALA A 421 -7.47 -16.15 -8.88
C ALA A 421 -6.49 -15.96 -10.05
N PHE A 422 -6.50 -14.78 -10.67
CA PHE A 422 -5.54 -14.42 -11.72
C PHE A 422 -4.10 -14.36 -11.19
N ALA A 423 -3.86 -13.78 -10.01
CA ALA A 423 -2.53 -13.79 -9.39
C ALA A 423 -2.04 -15.21 -9.08
N MET A 424 -2.92 -16.11 -8.64
CA MET A 424 -2.60 -17.53 -8.44
C MET A 424 -2.33 -18.24 -9.76
N LEU A 425 -3.06 -17.93 -10.83
CA LEU A 425 -2.79 -18.45 -12.18
C LEU A 425 -1.39 -18.06 -12.66
N VAL A 426 -1.06 -16.77 -12.58
CA VAL A 426 0.27 -16.24 -12.92
C VAL A 426 1.35 -16.95 -12.08
N ALA A 427 1.12 -17.15 -10.79
CA ALA A 427 2.07 -17.85 -9.94
C ALA A 427 2.23 -19.34 -10.29
N ALA A 428 1.14 -20.04 -10.61
CA ALA A 428 1.17 -21.44 -11.04
C ALA A 428 1.96 -21.60 -12.34
N THR A 429 1.72 -20.71 -13.31
CA THR A 429 2.48 -20.63 -14.57
C THR A 429 3.97 -20.39 -14.33
N ALA A 430 4.30 -19.53 -13.35
CA ALA A 430 5.68 -19.27 -12.96
C ALA A 430 6.39 -20.47 -12.33
N PHE A 431 5.67 -21.30 -11.59
CA PHE A 431 6.22 -22.51 -10.98
C PHE A 431 6.37 -23.67 -11.97
N GLU A 432 5.52 -23.72 -13.01
CA GLU A 432 5.57 -24.77 -14.03
C GLU A 432 6.64 -24.50 -15.09
N LEU A 433 6.79 -23.24 -15.51
CA LEU A 433 7.69 -22.87 -16.60
C LEU A 433 9.08 -22.51 -16.09
N SER A 434 10.00 -23.48 -16.16
CA SER A 434 11.41 -23.28 -15.84
C SER A 434 12.16 -22.40 -16.85
N ASN A 435 11.69 -22.33 -18.10
CA ASN A 435 12.32 -21.52 -19.14
C ASN A 435 11.85 -20.05 -19.05
N PRO A 436 12.77 -19.08 -18.82
CA PRO A 436 12.40 -17.67 -18.69
C PRO A 436 11.66 -17.09 -19.91
N MET A 437 11.97 -17.56 -21.12
CA MET A 437 11.31 -17.08 -22.35
C MET A 437 9.89 -17.62 -22.49
N ALA A 438 9.69 -18.91 -22.16
CA ALA A 438 8.36 -19.50 -22.15
C ALA A 438 7.46 -18.80 -21.12
N LEU A 439 8.02 -18.45 -19.96
CA LEU A 439 7.33 -17.70 -18.92
C LEU A 439 6.88 -16.31 -19.40
N ILE A 440 7.75 -15.58 -20.11
CA ILE A 440 7.43 -14.27 -20.68
C ILE A 440 6.28 -14.39 -21.70
N ILE A 441 6.32 -15.41 -22.57
CA ILE A 441 5.24 -15.68 -23.54
C ILE A 441 3.92 -15.91 -22.80
N ALA A 442 3.93 -16.81 -21.81
CA ALA A 442 2.72 -17.14 -21.05
C ALA A 442 2.15 -15.92 -20.32
N PHE A 443 2.97 -15.15 -19.60
CA PHE A 443 2.55 -13.93 -18.91
C PHE A 443 2.01 -12.85 -19.86
N THR A 444 2.64 -12.71 -21.02
CA THR A 444 2.17 -11.77 -22.05
C THR A 444 0.77 -12.13 -22.49
N VAL A 445 0.53 -13.41 -22.79
CA VAL A 445 -0.79 -13.91 -23.20
C VAL A 445 -1.80 -13.77 -22.06
N GLU A 446 -1.47 -14.23 -20.85
CA GLU A 446 -2.34 -14.16 -19.67
C GLU A 446 -2.79 -12.73 -19.37
N VAL A 447 -1.87 -11.77 -19.33
CA VAL A 447 -2.18 -10.37 -19.05
C VAL A 447 -2.99 -9.75 -20.19
N SER A 448 -2.69 -10.05 -21.45
CA SER A 448 -3.47 -9.57 -22.59
C SER A 448 -4.91 -10.07 -22.54
N VAL A 449 -5.11 -11.37 -22.34
CA VAL A 449 -6.44 -11.98 -22.22
C VAL A 449 -7.18 -11.44 -21.00
N ALA A 450 -6.51 -11.33 -19.84
CA ALA A 450 -7.12 -10.79 -18.63
C ALA A 450 -7.54 -9.32 -18.79
N SER A 451 -6.70 -8.49 -19.41
CA SER A 451 -7.04 -7.08 -19.67
C SER A 451 -8.25 -6.95 -20.59
N TRP A 452 -8.36 -7.83 -21.59
CA TRP A 452 -9.50 -7.92 -22.50
C TRP A 452 -10.77 -8.35 -21.78
N LEU A 453 -10.73 -9.47 -21.04
CA LEU A 453 -11.87 -9.98 -20.27
C LEU A 453 -12.37 -8.96 -19.25
N VAL A 454 -11.46 -8.32 -18.50
CA VAL A 454 -11.83 -7.31 -17.51
C VAL A 454 -12.46 -6.08 -18.17
N ALA A 455 -11.93 -5.61 -19.30
CA ALA A 455 -12.53 -4.50 -20.04
C ALA A 455 -13.95 -4.82 -20.53
N VAL A 456 -14.18 -6.05 -21.01
CA VAL A 456 -15.50 -6.52 -21.49
C VAL A 456 -16.49 -6.71 -20.33
N ILE A 457 -16.10 -7.42 -19.28
CA ILE A 457 -16.96 -7.76 -18.13
C ILE A 457 -17.33 -6.52 -17.32
N VAL A 458 -16.35 -5.67 -17.03
CA VAL A 458 -16.54 -4.48 -16.19
C VAL A 458 -17.14 -3.32 -16.98
N GLN A 459 -17.10 -3.39 -18.31
CA GLN A 459 -17.51 -2.31 -19.21
C GLN A 459 -16.78 -0.99 -18.88
N SER A 460 -15.53 -1.09 -18.44
CA SER A 460 -14.71 0.05 -18.01
C SER A 460 -13.34 -0.01 -18.64
N ARG A 461 -13.07 0.96 -19.52
CA ARG A 461 -11.76 1.14 -20.16
C ARG A 461 -10.65 1.35 -19.14
N GLN A 462 -10.89 2.16 -18.10
CA GLN A 462 -9.84 2.53 -17.14
C GLN A 462 -9.33 1.31 -16.36
N ILE A 463 -10.22 0.37 -16.03
CA ILE A 463 -9.84 -0.83 -15.28
C ILE A 463 -9.10 -1.81 -16.20
N GLY A 464 -9.58 -1.98 -17.45
CA GLY A 464 -8.86 -2.75 -18.47
C GLY A 464 -7.45 -2.20 -18.75
N GLU A 465 -7.30 -0.88 -18.88
CA GLU A 465 -6.00 -0.21 -19.06
C GLU A 465 -5.07 -0.40 -17.84
N ARG A 466 -5.61 -0.41 -16.62
CA ARG A 466 -4.81 -0.67 -15.40
C ARG A 466 -4.32 -2.11 -15.34
N VAL A 467 -5.13 -3.09 -15.74
CA VAL A 467 -4.70 -4.50 -15.84
C VAL A 467 -3.69 -4.66 -16.97
N ALA A 468 -3.92 -4.03 -18.13
CA ALA A 468 -2.97 -4.01 -19.24
C ALA A 468 -1.61 -3.41 -18.87
N ALA A 469 -1.54 -2.51 -17.88
CA ALA A 469 -0.27 -1.96 -17.41
C ALA A 469 0.66 -3.04 -16.82
N LEU A 470 0.13 -4.21 -16.43
CA LEU A 470 0.94 -5.35 -16.01
C LEU A 470 1.79 -5.92 -17.16
N LEU A 471 1.50 -5.61 -18.44
CA LEU A 471 2.38 -5.93 -19.58
C LEU A 471 3.75 -5.25 -19.47
N ALA A 472 3.89 -4.24 -18.60
CA ALA A 472 5.19 -3.66 -18.30
C ALA A 472 6.16 -4.71 -17.72
N ILE A 473 5.68 -5.72 -16.98
CA ILE A 473 6.51 -6.76 -16.38
C ILE A 473 7.23 -7.58 -17.46
N PRO A 474 6.53 -8.31 -18.37
CA PRO A 474 7.20 -9.04 -19.44
C PRO A 474 7.96 -8.11 -20.39
N ALA A 475 7.48 -6.88 -20.62
CA ALA A 475 8.16 -5.91 -21.46
C ALA A 475 9.53 -5.49 -20.92
N ILE A 476 9.64 -5.22 -19.63
CA ILE A 476 10.91 -4.89 -18.97
C ILE A 476 11.82 -6.12 -18.94
N SER A 477 11.29 -7.30 -18.61
CA SER A 477 12.07 -8.54 -18.58
C SER A 477 12.69 -8.90 -19.94
N VAL A 478 11.96 -8.65 -21.03
CA VAL A 478 12.49 -8.77 -22.39
C VAL A 478 13.46 -7.62 -22.69
N GLY A 479 13.12 -6.40 -22.28
CA GLY A 479 13.92 -5.19 -22.50
C GLY A 479 15.31 -5.23 -21.87
N THR A 480 15.50 -5.84 -20.70
CA THR A 480 16.82 -5.96 -20.04
C THR A 480 17.74 -6.92 -20.80
N GLN A 481 17.20 -8.02 -21.34
CA GLN A 481 17.95 -8.94 -22.20
C GLN A 481 18.25 -8.32 -23.56
N ILE A 482 17.36 -7.45 -24.06
CA ILE A 482 17.64 -6.73 -25.30
C ILE A 482 18.65 -5.61 -25.08
N LEU A 483 18.66 -4.94 -23.92
CA LEU A 483 19.66 -3.92 -23.61
C LEU A 483 21.08 -4.52 -23.61
N SER A 484 21.24 -5.78 -23.20
CA SER A 484 22.53 -6.46 -23.33
C SER A 484 22.91 -6.73 -24.80
N TRP A 485 21.95 -7.05 -25.68
CA TRP A 485 22.18 -7.08 -27.14
C TRP A 485 22.46 -5.69 -27.73
N PHE A 486 21.91 -4.64 -27.10
CA PHE A 486 22.13 -3.26 -27.50
C PHE A 486 23.54 -2.77 -27.12
N VAL A 487 24.06 -3.14 -25.95
CA VAL A 487 25.32 -2.59 -25.42
C VAL A 487 26.52 -3.52 -25.63
N GLY A 488 26.34 -4.84 -25.65
CA GLY A 488 27.43 -5.80 -25.51
C GLY A 488 27.75 -6.67 -26.72
N ALA A 489 26.88 -6.76 -27.73
CA ALA A 489 27.09 -7.68 -28.85
C ALA A 489 27.05 -6.96 -30.20
N THR A 490 28.17 -6.97 -30.91
CA THR A 490 28.27 -6.69 -32.35
C THR A 490 27.53 -7.73 -33.21
N ARG A 491 26.92 -8.76 -32.58
CA ARG A 491 26.24 -9.88 -33.24
C ARG A 491 24.88 -10.17 -32.60
N PHE A 492 23.81 -10.07 -33.37
CA PHE A 492 22.48 -10.56 -32.99
C PHE A 492 22.39 -12.07 -33.22
N THR A 493 23.03 -12.91 -32.43
CA THR A 493 23.04 -14.38 -32.66
C THR A 493 21.73 -15.09 -32.32
N VAL A 494 20.60 -14.40 -32.33
CA VAL A 494 19.30 -14.95 -31.93
C VAL A 494 18.68 -15.65 -33.16
N PRO A 495 18.48 -16.98 -33.13
CA PRO A 495 17.81 -17.71 -34.22
C PRO A 495 16.39 -17.18 -34.46
N PHE A 496 15.90 -17.20 -35.71
CA PHE A 496 14.53 -16.75 -36.02
C PHE A 496 13.48 -17.65 -35.33
N PHE A 497 13.75 -18.95 -35.23
CA PHE A 497 12.95 -19.91 -34.45
C PHE A 497 13.60 -20.16 -33.10
N SER A 498 13.66 -19.11 -32.28
CA SER A 498 14.15 -19.18 -30.90
C SER A 498 13.03 -18.77 -29.95
N ASN A 499 13.19 -19.09 -28.66
CA ASN A 499 12.19 -18.71 -27.67
C ASN A 499 12.17 -17.18 -27.49
N GLU A 500 13.29 -16.53 -27.74
CA GLU A 500 13.51 -15.09 -27.67
C GLU A 500 12.74 -14.33 -28.75
N SER A 501 12.81 -14.80 -30.01
CA SER A 501 12.05 -14.20 -31.11
C SER A 501 10.55 -14.44 -30.94
N ALA A 502 10.14 -15.61 -30.43
CA ALA A 502 8.75 -15.93 -30.10
C ALA A 502 8.21 -15.03 -28.97
N ALA A 503 8.99 -14.79 -27.91
CA ALA A 503 8.63 -13.89 -26.82
C ALA A 503 8.43 -12.46 -27.31
N LEU A 504 9.34 -11.95 -28.15
CA LEU A 504 9.25 -10.60 -28.71
C LEU A 504 8.07 -10.44 -29.68
N ALA A 505 7.83 -11.45 -30.52
CA ALA A 505 6.67 -11.47 -31.42
C ALA A 505 5.35 -11.47 -30.65
N THR A 506 5.25 -12.31 -29.61
CA THR A 506 4.07 -12.40 -28.75
C THR A 506 3.82 -11.09 -28.03
N LEU A 507 4.85 -10.47 -27.47
CA LEU A 507 4.78 -9.17 -26.78
C LEU A 507 4.35 -8.05 -27.74
N THR A 508 4.89 -8.03 -28.95
CA THR A 508 4.49 -7.08 -30.00
C THR A 508 3.01 -7.23 -30.34
N ALA A 509 2.56 -8.46 -30.60
CA ALA A 509 1.16 -8.77 -30.92
C ALA A 509 0.23 -8.40 -29.76
N ALA A 510 0.62 -8.70 -28.52
CA ALA A 510 -0.11 -8.34 -27.30
C ALA A 510 -0.29 -6.83 -27.14
N PHE A 511 0.76 -6.03 -27.31
CA PHE A 511 0.67 -4.57 -27.22
C PHE A 511 -0.25 -3.97 -28.27
N PHE A 512 -0.19 -4.47 -29.52
CA PHE A 512 -1.12 -4.05 -30.55
C PHE A 512 -2.55 -4.49 -30.26
N PHE A 513 -2.76 -5.75 -29.88
CA PHE A 513 -4.07 -6.29 -29.53
C PHE A 513 -4.73 -5.45 -28.43
N VAL A 514 -4.05 -5.24 -27.30
CA VAL A 514 -4.55 -4.45 -26.18
C VAL A 514 -4.74 -2.98 -26.57
N GLY A 515 -3.78 -2.40 -27.30
CA GLY A 515 -3.82 -1.01 -27.75
C GLY A 515 -4.99 -0.69 -28.69
N TYR A 516 -5.23 -1.54 -29.69
CA TYR A 516 -6.35 -1.41 -30.62
C TYR A 516 -7.68 -1.76 -29.98
N PHE A 517 -7.73 -2.84 -29.19
CA PHE A 517 -8.97 -3.28 -28.55
C PHE A 517 -9.49 -2.25 -27.53
N LEU A 518 -8.63 -1.73 -26.66
CA LEU A 518 -9.01 -0.72 -25.67
C LEU A 518 -9.38 0.63 -26.32
N ARG A 519 -8.92 0.86 -27.55
CA ARG A 519 -9.34 1.99 -28.37
C ARG A 519 -10.74 1.76 -28.96
N ASP A 520 -11.03 0.61 -29.57
CA ASP A 520 -12.34 0.30 -30.17
C ASP A 520 -13.47 0.28 -29.11
N THR A 521 -13.22 -0.35 -27.96
CA THR A 521 -14.19 -0.33 -26.83
C THR A 521 -14.49 1.09 -26.38
N SER A 522 -13.52 2.01 -26.45
CA SER A 522 -13.73 3.40 -26.06
C SER A 522 -14.70 4.16 -26.97
N GLU A 523 -14.71 3.85 -28.28
CA GLU A 523 -15.62 4.47 -29.24
C GLU A 523 -17.06 3.97 -29.02
N ARG A 524 -17.21 2.68 -28.71
CA ARG A 524 -18.52 2.07 -28.37
C ARG A 524 -19.11 2.60 -27.06
N PHE A 525 -18.28 2.81 -26.02
CA PHE A 525 -18.76 3.36 -24.75
C PHE A 525 -19.00 4.87 -24.79
N ALA A 526 -18.23 5.63 -25.60
CA ALA A 526 -18.45 7.05 -25.82
C ALA A 526 -19.75 7.34 -26.58
N ALA A 527 -20.15 6.45 -27.49
CA ALA A 527 -21.45 6.51 -28.17
C ALA A 527 -22.64 6.38 -27.19
N ASN A 528 -22.45 5.77 -26.01
CA ASN A 528 -23.48 5.58 -24.99
C ASN A 528 -23.51 6.69 -23.90
N GLY A 529 -22.99 7.89 -24.20
CA GLY A 529 -23.24 9.08 -23.39
C GLY A 529 -22.39 9.26 -22.12
N ALA A 530 -21.40 8.40 -21.86
CA ALA A 530 -20.48 8.59 -20.75
C ALA A 530 -19.42 9.66 -21.07
N LEU A 531 -19.78 10.92 -20.81
CA LEU A 531 -18.88 12.08 -20.78
C LEU A 531 -17.76 11.86 -19.77
N LEU A 532 -16.60 11.38 -20.21
CA LEU A 532 -15.28 11.69 -19.62
C LEU A 532 -14.21 11.34 -20.66
N ARG A 533 -13.86 12.34 -21.48
CA ARG A 533 -12.75 12.33 -22.44
C ARG A 533 -11.40 12.37 -21.70
N ILE A 534 -11.15 11.40 -20.83
CA ILE A 534 -9.82 11.22 -20.22
C ILE A 534 -8.93 10.58 -21.28
N ARG A 535 -7.75 11.18 -21.50
CA ARG A 535 -6.70 10.68 -22.40
C ARG A 535 -6.18 9.36 -21.83
N GLY A 536 -6.80 8.25 -22.20
CA GLY A 536 -6.42 6.92 -21.73
C GLY A 536 -5.04 6.50 -22.23
N ILE A 537 -4.48 5.47 -21.60
CA ILE A 537 -3.11 4.98 -21.79
C ILE A 537 -2.98 4.16 -23.09
N SER A 538 -4.09 3.83 -23.77
CA SER A 538 -4.08 3.06 -25.03
C SER A 538 -3.06 3.49 -26.10
N PRO A 539 -2.76 4.79 -26.35
CA PRO A 539 -1.73 5.18 -27.31
C PRO A 539 -0.31 4.78 -26.88
N VAL A 540 -0.07 4.66 -25.57
CA VAL A 540 1.22 4.21 -25.02
C VAL A 540 1.45 2.74 -25.33
N PHE A 541 0.40 1.90 -25.24
CA PHE A 541 0.50 0.49 -25.62
C PHE A 541 0.77 0.31 -27.13
N ILE A 542 0.11 1.10 -27.98
CA ILE A 542 0.39 1.09 -29.43
C ILE A 542 1.83 1.53 -29.71
N PHE A 543 2.29 2.58 -29.01
CA PHE A 543 3.67 3.06 -29.12
C PHE A 543 4.69 2.00 -28.69
N ALA A 544 4.45 1.34 -27.55
CA ALA A 544 5.29 0.25 -27.06
C ALA A 544 5.31 -0.92 -28.05
N GLY A 545 4.16 -1.36 -28.55
CA GLY A 545 4.05 -2.40 -29.57
C GLY A 545 4.85 -2.06 -30.83
N ALA A 546 4.80 -0.81 -31.28
CA ALA A 546 5.57 -0.37 -32.44
C ALA A 546 7.09 -0.36 -32.18
N LEU A 547 7.55 -0.10 -30.95
CA LEU A 547 8.96 -0.25 -30.58
C LEU A 547 9.42 -1.71 -30.63
N TYR A 548 8.66 -2.62 -30.03
CA TYR A 548 9.00 -4.05 -30.07
C TYR A 548 8.88 -4.63 -31.50
N ALA A 549 7.96 -4.13 -32.33
CA ALA A 549 7.86 -4.49 -33.73
C ALA A 549 9.12 -4.10 -34.52
N ASN A 550 9.64 -2.89 -34.30
CA ASN A 550 10.90 -2.44 -34.89
C ASN A 550 12.05 -3.41 -34.56
N MET A 551 12.14 -3.81 -33.28
CA MET A 551 13.14 -4.77 -32.83
C MET A 551 12.95 -6.15 -33.46
N PHE A 552 11.71 -6.60 -33.66
CA PHE A 552 11.41 -7.87 -34.32
C PHE A 552 11.86 -7.87 -35.78
N ILE A 553 11.58 -6.77 -36.48
CA ILE A 553 12.01 -6.54 -37.86
C ILE A 553 13.54 -6.62 -37.95
N GLN A 554 14.27 -6.09 -36.97
CA GLN A 554 15.72 -6.19 -36.96
C GLN A 554 16.23 -7.63 -36.81
N ILE A 555 15.59 -8.48 -36.02
CA ILE A 555 15.93 -9.91 -35.94
C ILE A 555 15.70 -10.59 -37.30
N ILE A 556 14.57 -10.30 -37.95
CA ILE A 556 14.26 -10.82 -39.31
C ILE A 556 15.32 -10.39 -40.32
N LEU A 557 15.67 -9.11 -40.35
CA LEU A 557 16.66 -8.57 -41.28
C LEU A 557 18.05 -9.18 -41.02
N TRP A 558 18.43 -9.35 -39.75
CA TRP A 558 19.69 -9.99 -39.41
C TRP A 558 19.76 -11.42 -39.93
N GLN A 559 18.70 -12.20 -39.77
CA GLN A 559 18.60 -13.57 -40.28
C GLN A 559 18.64 -13.64 -41.82
N LEU A 560 17.88 -12.78 -42.49
CA LEU A 560 17.82 -12.73 -43.96
C LEU A 560 19.17 -12.38 -44.59
N PHE A 561 19.94 -11.52 -43.94
CA PHE A 561 21.21 -11.00 -44.48
C PHE A 561 22.46 -11.58 -43.81
N ALA A 562 22.31 -12.48 -42.84
CA ALA A 562 23.41 -13.17 -42.17
C ALA A 562 24.33 -13.93 -43.16
N GLY A 563 23.77 -14.46 -44.25
CA GLY A 563 24.54 -15.16 -45.29
C GLY A 563 25.36 -14.25 -46.21
N ALA A 564 25.11 -12.93 -46.25
CA ALA A 564 25.80 -11.99 -47.14
C ALA A 564 26.97 -11.27 -46.44
N SER A 565 26.71 -10.66 -45.28
CA SER A 565 27.71 -10.19 -44.31
C SER A 565 27.01 -9.54 -43.12
N GLU A 566 27.58 -9.70 -41.91
CA GLU A 566 27.03 -9.12 -40.68
C GLU A 566 26.83 -7.60 -40.77
N ASN A 567 27.75 -6.90 -41.45
CA ASN A 567 27.70 -5.44 -41.59
C ASN A 567 26.59 -4.96 -42.54
N PHE A 568 26.28 -5.74 -43.58
CA PHE A 568 25.20 -5.44 -44.52
C PHE A 568 23.84 -5.53 -43.83
N ALA A 569 23.66 -6.51 -42.95
CA ALA A 569 22.44 -6.68 -42.17
C ALA A 569 22.17 -5.48 -41.24
N VAL A 570 23.21 -4.98 -40.55
CA VAL A 570 23.06 -3.82 -39.65
C VAL A 570 22.80 -2.53 -40.43
N MET A 571 23.48 -2.32 -41.56
CA MET A 571 23.19 -1.19 -42.46
C MET A 571 21.75 -1.24 -42.99
N GLY A 572 21.29 -2.42 -43.45
CA GLY A 572 19.93 -2.63 -43.93
C GLY A 572 18.87 -2.31 -42.87
N ALA A 573 19.08 -2.76 -41.64
CA ALA A 573 18.18 -2.45 -40.52
C ALA A 573 18.11 -0.93 -40.23
N LEU A 574 19.24 -0.23 -40.24
CA LEU A 574 19.28 1.22 -40.00
C LEU A 574 18.59 2.02 -41.12
N VAL A 575 18.73 1.59 -42.38
CA VAL A 575 18.01 2.21 -43.51
C VAL A 575 16.51 1.98 -43.38
N VAL A 576 16.08 0.78 -43.00
CA VAL A 576 14.66 0.47 -42.75
C VAL A 576 14.11 1.34 -41.61
N TYR A 577 14.85 1.51 -40.51
CA TYR A 577 14.46 2.42 -39.41
C TYR A 577 14.37 3.88 -39.85
N ALA A 578 15.31 4.35 -40.67
CA ALA A 578 15.26 5.71 -41.21
C ALA A 578 14.03 5.91 -42.11
N LEU A 579 13.71 4.94 -42.97
CA LEU A 579 12.54 4.97 -43.85
C LEU A 579 11.23 4.93 -43.05
N GLU A 580 11.12 4.03 -42.08
CA GLU A 580 9.95 3.92 -41.20
C GLU A 580 9.76 5.21 -40.38
N GLY A 581 10.83 5.71 -39.75
CA GLY A 581 10.80 6.93 -38.97
C GLY A 581 10.37 8.15 -39.79
N VAL A 582 10.90 8.31 -41.02
CA VAL A 582 10.48 9.37 -41.95
C VAL A 582 9.01 9.19 -42.36
N ALA A 583 8.59 7.98 -42.72
CA ALA A 583 7.22 7.70 -43.13
C ALA A 583 6.22 8.02 -42.00
N CYS A 584 6.47 7.55 -40.79
CA CYS A 584 5.66 7.84 -39.61
C CYS A 584 5.66 9.34 -39.27
N TYR A 585 6.80 10.02 -39.34
CA TYR A 585 6.87 11.45 -39.11
C TYR A 585 6.00 12.24 -40.11
N VAL A 586 6.13 11.94 -41.41
CA VAL A 586 5.38 12.60 -42.48
C VAL A 586 3.88 12.30 -42.39
N VAL A 587 3.49 11.03 -42.20
CA VAL A 587 2.08 10.62 -42.07
C VAL A 587 1.45 11.23 -40.81
N GLY A 588 2.16 11.21 -39.68
CA GLY A 588 1.69 11.79 -38.42
C GLY A 588 1.44 13.28 -38.54
N HIS A 589 2.35 14.01 -39.18
CA HIS A 589 2.19 15.45 -39.42
C HIS A 589 1.03 15.75 -40.38
N ARG A 590 0.85 14.92 -41.43
CA ARG A 590 -0.26 15.05 -42.40
C ARG A 590 -1.62 14.81 -41.76
N ARG A 591 -1.73 13.84 -40.84
CA ARG A 591 -2.97 13.49 -40.14
C ARG A 591 -3.21 14.29 -38.84
N GLN A 592 -2.37 15.28 -38.53
CA GLN A 592 -2.33 16.00 -37.24
C GLN A 592 -2.29 15.08 -36.00
N ALA A 593 -1.79 13.86 -36.17
CA ALA A 593 -1.75 12.83 -35.14
C ALA A 593 -0.44 12.95 -34.36
N LYS A 594 -0.45 13.76 -33.28
CA LYS A 594 0.74 14.03 -32.45
C LYS A 594 1.50 12.77 -32.02
N GLY A 595 0.80 11.67 -31.71
CA GLY A 595 1.43 10.41 -31.29
C GLY A 595 2.25 9.73 -32.40
N ILE A 596 1.76 9.72 -33.65
CA ILE A 596 2.47 9.10 -34.78
C ILE A 596 3.69 9.96 -35.16
N THR A 597 3.57 11.28 -35.07
CA THR A 597 4.72 12.19 -35.27
C THR A 597 5.80 11.97 -34.21
N GLN A 598 5.43 11.84 -32.94
CA GLN A 598 6.38 11.57 -31.85
C GLN A 598 7.07 10.21 -32.01
N PHE A 599 6.34 9.18 -32.45
CA PHE A 599 6.90 7.87 -32.81
C PHE A 599 7.92 7.96 -33.95
N GLY A 600 7.57 8.64 -35.04
CA GLY A 600 8.49 8.84 -36.16
C GLY A 600 9.79 9.55 -35.72
N VAL A 601 9.69 10.60 -34.90
CA VAL A 601 10.86 11.29 -34.34
C VAL A 601 11.70 10.36 -33.45
N PHE A 602 11.06 9.53 -32.63
CA PHE A 602 11.77 8.58 -31.76
C PHE A 602 12.56 7.54 -32.56
N VAL A 603 11.94 6.92 -33.58
CA VAL A 603 12.60 5.93 -34.44
C VAL A 603 13.78 6.56 -35.19
N LEU A 604 13.63 7.81 -35.66
CA LEU A 604 14.73 8.54 -36.31
C LEU A 604 15.89 8.82 -35.33
N LEU A 605 15.58 9.29 -34.12
CA LEU A 605 16.59 9.47 -33.07
C LEU A 605 17.29 8.16 -32.71
N TYR A 606 16.53 7.07 -32.62
CA TYR A 606 17.07 5.73 -32.37
C TYR A 606 18.04 5.30 -33.47
N ALA A 607 17.66 5.45 -34.74
CA ALA A 607 18.53 5.16 -35.87
C ALA A 607 19.83 5.97 -35.80
N VAL A 608 19.74 7.27 -35.52
CA VAL A 608 20.92 8.17 -35.41
C VAL A 608 21.83 7.76 -34.25
N VAL A 609 21.27 7.51 -33.05
CA VAL A 609 22.06 7.09 -31.88
C VAL A 609 22.75 5.75 -32.15
N ARG A 610 22.06 4.80 -32.79
CA ARG A 610 22.63 3.49 -33.10
C ARG A 610 23.77 3.58 -34.12
N ILE A 611 23.67 4.49 -35.10
CA ILE A 611 24.79 4.79 -36.00
C ILE A 611 25.99 5.31 -35.20
N ILE A 612 25.79 6.27 -34.29
CA ILE A 612 26.91 6.86 -33.52
C ILE A 612 27.62 5.81 -32.67
N ILE A 613 26.86 4.92 -32.02
CA ILE A 613 27.40 3.86 -31.17
C ILE A 613 28.08 2.77 -32.02
N GLY A 614 27.42 2.28 -33.08
CA GLY A 614 27.92 1.17 -33.91
C GLY A 614 28.93 1.58 -34.99
N ALA A 615 29.06 2.87 -35.31
CA ALA A 615 29.97 3.36 -36.33
C ALA A 615 31.44 3.11 -36.00
N TRP A 616 31.78 2.88 -34.73
CA TRP A 616 33.16 2.58 -34.32
C TRP A 616 33.57 1.13 -34.58
N ASP A 617 32.62 0.23 -34.81
CA ASP A 617 32.87 -1.20 -35.04
C ASP A 617 32.91 -1.59 -36.52
N PHE A 618 32.34 -0.76 -37.41
CA PHE A 618 32.28 -1.08 -38.83
C PHE A 618 33.64 -0.95 -39.54
N PRO A 619 33.90 -1.75 -40.59
CA PRO A 619 34.95 -1.43 -41.56
C PRO A 619 34.68 -0.10 -42.28
N LEU A 620 35.73 0.61 -42.72
CA LEU A 620 35.64 1.96 -43.30
C LEU A 620 34.60 2.07 -44.43
N PHE A 621 34.56 1.09 -45.34
CA PHE A 621 33.60 1.04 -46.44
C PHE A 621 32.14 1.05 -45.95
N TRP A 622 31.81 0.18 -44.98
CA TRP A 622 30.45 0.05 -44.44
C TRP A 622 30.01 1.27 -43.63
N ARG A 623 30.95 1.96 -42.94
CA ARG A 623 30.67 3.26 -42.30
C ARG A 623 30.17 4.26 -43.32
N ILE A 624 30.95 4.49 -44.39
CA ILE A 624 30.63 5.49 -45.41
C ILE A 624 29.28 5.21 -46.06
N MET A 625 29.03 3.96 -46.46
CA MET A 625 27.77 3.55 -47.08
C MET A 625 26.56 3.75 -46.15
N THR A 626 26.71 3.45 -44.85
CA THR A 626 25.64 3.62 -43.85
C THR A 626 25.30 5.10 -43.64
N TYR A 627 26.31 5.96 -43.47
CA TYR A 627 26.12 7.41 -43.31
C TYR A 627 25.47 8.05 -44.55
N LEU A 628 25.93 7.68 -45.76
CA LEU A 628 25.42 8.23 -47.01
C LEU A 628 23.97 7.80 -47.27
N SER A 629 23.66 6.51 -47.07
CA SER A 629 22.31 5.96 -47.27
C SER A 629 21.29 6.59 -46.32
N ILE A 630 21.62 6.69 -45.04
CA ILE A 630 20.71 7.26 -44.03
C ILE A 630 20.59 8.78 -44.21
N GLY A 631 21.69 9.46 -44.53
CA GLY A 631 21.69 10.88 -44.88
C GLY A 631 20.76 11.18 -46.07
N ALA A 632 20.82 10.36 -47.12
CA ALA A 632 19.93 10.48 -48.28
C ALA A 632 18.45 10.29 -47.90
N VAL A 633 18.12 9.31 -47.07
CA VAL A 633 16.74 9.07 -46.58
C VAL A 633 16.21 10.26 -45.78
N LEU A 634 17.01 10.82 -44.86
CA LEU A 634 16.63 11.98 -44.05
C LEU A 634 16.39 13.22 -44.92
N ILE A 635 17.27 13.47 -45.89
CA ILE A 635 17.15 14.59 -46.84
C ILE A 635 15.88 14.41 -47.69
N ALA A 636 15.64 13.23 -48.25
CA ALA A 636 14.43 12.93 -49.03
C ALA A 636 13.14 13.17 -48.22
N GLY A 637 13.12 12.74 -46.95
CA GLY A 637 12.02 13.01 -46.03
C GLY A 637 11.74 14.51 -45.80
N ALA A 638 12.80 15.32 -45.71
CA ALA A 638 12.69 16.78 -45.55
C ALA A 638 12.10 17.48 -46.79
N PHE A 639 12.43 17.01 -48.00
CA PHE A 639 11.89 17.56 -49.25
C PHE A 639 10.40 17.24 -49.45
N ILE A 640 9.97 16.01 -49.13
CA ILE A 640 8.55 15.59 -49.21
C ILE A 640 7.65 16.44 -48.30
N ARG A 641 8.20 17.01 -47.22
CA ARG A 641 7.49 17.96 -46.35
C ARG A 641 7.28 19.33 -47.02
N LYS A 642 8.27 19.81 -47.78
CA LYS A 642 8.30 21.20 -48.27
C LYS A 642 7.37 21.44 -49.47
N SER A 643 7.16 20.44 -50.33
CA SER A 643 6.45 20.65 -51.61
C SER A 643 4.95 20.95 -51.52
N LYS A 644 4.27 20.61 -50.40
CA LYS A 644 2.81 20.83 -50.28
C LYS A 644 2.39 22.12 -49.58
N LYS A 645 3.33 22.86 -48.98
CA LYS A 645 3.02 24.18 -48.40
C LYS A 645 2.69 25.22 -49.48
N GLN A 646 3.06 24.94 -50.73
CA GLN A 646 2.81 25.80 -51.88
C GLN A 646 1.48 25.51 -52.61
N THR A 647 0.73 24.47 -52.23
CA THR A 647 -0.53 24.08 -52.91
C THR A 647 -1.81 24.47 -52.14
N ILE A 648 -1.67 25.10 -50.96
CA ILE A 648 -2.81 25.61 -50.15
C ILE A 648 -2.81 27.16 -50.14
N THR A 649 -1.85 27.77 -50.81
CA THR A 649 -1.71 29.22 -50.99
C THR A 649 -1.59 29.59 -52.47
N SER A 650 -2.41 28.96 -53.30
CA SER A 650 -2.65 29.37 -54.70
C SER A 650 -4.14 29.41 -54.95
#